data_AF-A0A535DAA5-F1
#
_entry.id   AF-A0A535DAA5-F1
#
_cell.length_a   1.000
_cell.length_b   1.000
_cell.length_c   1.000
_cell.angle_alpha   90.00
_cell.angle_beta   90.00
_cell.angle_gamma   90.00
#
_symmetry.space_group_name_H-M   'P 1'
#
loop_
_entity.id
_entity.type
_entity.pdbx_description
1 polymer ?
#
loop_
_entity_poly.entity_id
_entity_poly.type
_entity_poly.pdbx_seq_one_letter_code
_entity_poly.pdbx_strand_id
1 'polypeptide(L)'
;MRELYQVVEVGPAWYQDNIPCQEACPVRTNCRGYLNLAAAGEFEKAWELALDPNPMASICGSVCAAPCETACRRKEVDKPLSIRYVKKFLSDWTHQNVRVDGHGYTQPAAPVFGKPSGRVAVVGAGCAGLSAASDLAKLGFGVTVLDALDQAGGTALAGVPPFRLPREVIDRDINGIVNDNVELRLSTYVGRDVTLRQLRDEYDAVLITAGCFEPNYPPDIKNLDAAGVMGGIVFLERAYRGRPVEVGKRVIVLGGGYTAMDCASTSWRLGADEVFIVYRRGREEMVVDEEELGETEREGINFVYLAGPVEVTLDEKGHASGVKFVRNKLGEPDKSGRRSPEPIPGSEFVIPCDNVLLALSQNPDTTWLADIPEFRVKRARDLGIDAETYQSVVPKIFFAGDYRTGPTTIIEAVADGRSAAQQIARFLDPIAIAVNVPEYHEIVTLRRSSTPDNVGQIALEGELARIYHNMSVDYDRIPRQEMPKLQKKDRRGLFLEVNQGYTEAQAVAESDRCLKCNFNIEIIGELCIICGGCVDVCPMDVIHMVDMSDIVDDGAIPGVGEAKKWDKGVAFFLDETACIRCALCIIRCPTDAITMNRYGAVMPSIGKTLPKESIDDEIHLDLTIGAKKAARPLPLYDPALAAGYKPITSGGINGNGKNGHNGNGHRGPGSEVLAGTQHGAPSDQSTRKEKAH
;
A
#
# COMPACT_ATOMS: atom_id res chain seq x y z
N MET A 1 10.52 -40.13 -1.16
CA MET A 1 10.13 -39.21 -0.07
C MET A 1 10.32 -37.81 -0.63
N ARG A 2 9.30 -36.95 -0.61
CA ARG A 2 9.49 -35.54 -0.97
C ARG A 2 10.15 -34.89 0.25
N GLU A 3 11.28 -34.22 0.05
CA GLU A 3 11.88 -33.31 1.03
C GLU A 3 10.79 -32.31 1.45
N LEU A 4 10.39 -32.31 2.72
CA LEU A 4 9.35 -31.41 3.24
C LEU A 4 9.93 -30.08 3.73
N TYR A 5 11.23 -30.04 4.06
CA TYR A 5 11.89 -28.89 4.68
C TYR A 5 13.27 -28.67 4.09
N GLN A 6 13.63 -27.40 3.90
CA GLN A 6 14.94 -26.94 3.46
C GLN A 6 15.63 -26.21 4.62
N VAL A 7 16.84 -26.63 5.00
CA VAL A 7 17.66 -25.90 5.99
C VAL A 7 18.37 -24.75 5.27
N VAL A 8 18.26 -23.54 5.84
CA VAL A 8 18.85 -22.32 5.27
C VAL A 8 19.80 -21.70 6.28
N GLU A 9 20.97 -21.27 5.81
CA GLU A 9 21.89 -20.49 6.64
C GLU A 9 21.27 -19.14 6.96
N VAL A 10 21.12 -18.85 8.26
CA VAL A 10 20.46 -17.64 8.74
C VAL A 10 21.47 -16.49 8.70
N GLY A 11 21.19 -15.50 7.86
CA GLY A 11 22.00 -14.29 7.72
C GLY A 11 21.16 -13.02 7.54
N PRO A 12 21.80 -11.86 7.34
CA PRO A 12 21.11 -10.57 7.14
C PRO A 12 20.01 -10.60 6.06
N ALA A 13 20.34 -11.10 4.87
CA ALA A 13 19.40 -11.25 3.76
C ALA A 13 18.20 -12.13 4.13
N TRP A 14 18.44 -13.23 4.86
CA TRP A 14 17.37 -14.11 5.32
C TRP A 14 16.39 -13.36 6.23
N TYR A 15 16.88 -12.55 7.18
CA TYR A 15 16.00 -11.77 8.06
C TYR A 15 15.20 -10.72 7.30
N GLN A 16 15.83 -10.06 6.34
CA GLN A 16 15.16 -9.08 5.48
C GLN A 16 14.04 -9.74 4.65
N ASP A 17 14.33 -10.85 3.98
CA ASP A 17 13.36 -11.61 3.18
C ASP A 17 12.19 -12.14 4.03
N ASN A 18 12.45 -12.42 5.32
CA ASN A 18 11.42 -12.79 6.30
C ASN A 18 10.54 -11.63 6.78
N ILE A 19 10.75 -10.42 6.24
CA ILE A 19 9.85 -9.27 6.31
C ILE A 19 9.17 -9.11 4.94
N PRO A 20 8.27 -10.01 4.54
CA PRO A 20 7.87 -10.10 3.14
C PRO A 20 7.10 -8.87 2.64
N CYS A 21 6.38 -8.15 3.52
CA CYS A 21 5.67 -6.94 3.13
C CYS A 21 6.60 -5.74 2.85
N GLN A 22 7.72 -5.61 3.58
CA GLN A 22 8.70 -4.55 3.35
C GLN A 22 9.57 -4.89 2.15
N GLU A 23 9.98 -6.15 2.05
CA GLU A 23 10.75 -6.66 0.92
C GLU A 23 9.94 -6.54 -0.39
N ALA A 24 8.67 -6.92 -0.40
CA ALA A 24 7.86 -6.76 -1.62
C ALA A 24 7.56 -5.30 -2.01
N CYS A 25 7.77 -4.32 -1.12
CA CYS A 25 7.56 -2.92 -1.44
C CYS A 25 8.76 -2.38 -2.25
N PRO A 26 8.58 -1.86 -3.49
CA PRO A 26 9.71 -1.40 -4.32
C PRO A 26 10.56 -0.31 -3.66
N VAL A 27 9.96 0.55 -2.84
CA VAL A 27 10.69 1.57 -2.06
C VAL A 27 11.04 1.13 -0.64
N ARG A 28 10.74 -0.12 -0.26
CA ARG A 28 11.10 -0.71 1.04
C ARG A 28 10.49 -0.01 2.27
N THR A 29 9.27 0.53 2.13
CA THR A 29 8.54 1.15 3.25
C THR A 29 8.40 0.20 4.42
N ASN A 30 8.68 0.67 5.64
CA ASN A 30 8.49 -0.07 6.88
C ASN A 30 7.00 -0.22 7.21
N CYS A 31 6.34 -1.12 6.48
CA CYS A 31 4.89 -1.34 6.57
C CYS A 31 4.47 -1.75 7.98
N ARG A 32 5.24 -2.65 8.60
CA ARG A 32 4.92 -3.14 9.94
C ARG A 32 5.10 -2.08 11.00
N GLY A 33 6.12 -1.24 10.89
CA GLY A 33 6.39 -0.18 11.85
C GLY A 33 5.19 0.74 11.99
N TYR A 34 4.69 1.30 10.87
CA TYR A 34 3.52 2.18 10.96
C TYR A 34 2.23 1.44 11.31
N LEU A 35 2.09 0.15 10.97
CA LEU A 35 0.96 -0.66 11.44
C LEU A 35 1.02 -0.82 12.97
N ASN A 36 2.19 -1.13 13.52
CA ASN A 36 2.35 -1.29 14.97
C ASN A 36 2.08 0.02 15.72
N LEU A 37 2.52 1.16 15.18
CA LEU A 37 2.20 2.48 15.72
C LEU A 37 0.69 2.79 15.60
N ALA A 38 0.06 2.45 14.47
CA ALA A 38 -1.38 2.62 14.30
C ALA A 38 -2.19 1.74 15.27
N ALA A 39 -1.77 0.49 15.52
CA ALA A 39 -2.30 -0.39 16.56
C ALA A 39 -2.15 0.21 17.97
N ALA A 40 -1.06 0.95 18.22
CA ALA A 40 -0.85 1.68 19.47
C ALA A 40 -1.71 2.95 19.59
N GLY A 41 -2.31 3.43 18.49
CA GLY A 41 -3.02 4.72 18.42
C GLY A 41 -2.10 5.91 18.16
N GLU A 42 -0.83 5.67 17.86
CA GLU A 42 0.20 6.69 17.59
C GLU A 42 0.17 7.08 16.10
N PHE A 43 -0.97 7.60 15.63
CA PHE A 43 -1.24 7.80 14.20
C PHE A 43 -0.31 8.81 13.52
N GLU A 44 0.06 9.89 14.21
CA GLU A 44 0.97 10.91 13.67
C GLU A 44 2.37 10.31 13.41
N LYS A 45 2.94 9.60 14.39
CA LYS A 45 4.22 8.90 14.23
C LYS A 45 4.14 7.79 13.18
N ALA A 46 3.01 7.07 13.13
CA ALA A 46 2.78 6.07 12.10
C ALA A 46 2.80 6.70 10.69
N TRP A 47 2.21 7.88 10.53
CA TRP A 47 2.24 8.60 9.26
C TRP A 47 3.64 9.08 8.89
N GLU A 48 4.39 9.66 9.82
CA GLU A 48 5.80 10.03 9.62
C GLU A 48 6.63 8.82 9.13
N LEU A 49 6.42 7.65 9.74
CA LEU A 49 7.11 6.43 9.34
C LEU A 49 6.61 5.88 7.99
N ALA A 50 5.36 6.11 7.61
CA ALA A 50 4.86 5.72 6.29
C ALA A 50 5.43 6.60 5.16
N LEU A 51 5.80 7.84 5.47
CA LEU A 51 6.48 8.78 4.58
C LEU A 51 7.95 8.44 4.37
N ASP A 52 8.58 7.76 5.33
CA ASP A 52 9.95 7.27 5.17
C ASP A 52 9.95 5.80 4.66
N PRO A 53 10.41 5.51 3.45
CA PRO A 53 11.15 6.36 2.52
C PRO A 53 10.31 6.74 1.27
N ASN A 54 8.98 6.74 1.39
CA ASN A 54 8.05 6.95 0.29
C ASN A 54 7.50 8.39 0.24
N PRO A 55 8.03 9.29 -0.60
CA PRO A 55 7.51 10.66 -0.72
C PRO A 55 6.11 10.74 -1.33
N MET A 56 5.60 9.64 -1.92
CA MET A 56 4.26 9.53 -2.52
C MET A 56 3.30 8.71 -1.64
N ALA A 57 3.45 8.79 -0.31
CA ALA A 57 2.70 7.92 0.59
C ALA A 57 1.18 8.16 0.54
N SER A 58 0.72 9.39 0.30
CA SER A 58 -0.71 9.71 0.25
C SER A 58 -1.35 9.13 -1.01
N ILE A 59 -0.71 9.33 -2.17
CA ILE A 59 -1.11 8.71 -3.45
C ILE A 59 -1.09 7.18 -3.32
N CYS A 60 -0.01 6.62 -2.75
CA CYS A 60 0.11 5.18 -2.58
C CYS A 60 -0.92 4.61 -1.59
N GLY A 61 -1.32 5.36 -0.55
CA GLY A 61 -2.40 4.97 0.34
C GLY A 61 -3.73 4.83 -0.41
N SER A 62 -3.94 5.63 -1.44
CA SER A 62 -5.20 5.66 -2.19
C SER A 62 -5.26 4.60 -3.30
N VAL A 63 -4.19 4.45 -4.09
CA VAL A 63 -4.23 3.70 -5.37
C VAL A 63 -3.03 2.78 -5.64
N CYS A 64 -2.17 2.50 -4.65
CA CYS A 64 -1.05 1.58 -4.86
C CYS A 64 -1.55 0.17 -5.23
N ALA A 65 -0.79 -0.55 -6.06
CA ALA A 65 -1.01 -1.97 -6.36
C ALA A 65 -0.75 -2.90 -5.15
N ALA A 66 -0.28 -2.34 -4.03
CA ALA A 66 -0.12 -3.01 -2.74
C ALA A 66 0.64 -4.36 -2.80
N PRO A 67 1.84 -4.43 -3.42
CA PRO A 67 2.62 -5.68 -3.46
C PRO A 67 2.95 -6.21 -2.06
N CYS A 68 3.04 -5.31 -1.08
CA CYS A 68 3.18 -5.62 0.34
C CYS A 68 2.03 -6.49 0.90
N GLU A 69 0.80 -6.34 0.40
CA GLU A 69 -0.36 -7.15 0.80
C GLU A 69 -0.31 -8.53 0.14
N THR A 70 0.07 -8.60 -1.14
CA THR A 70 0.27 -9.88 -1.85
C THR A 70 1.33 -10.76 -1.19
N ALA A 71 2.40 -10.14 -0.70
CA ALA A 71 3.47 -10.83 0.02
C ALA A 71 3.17 -11.05 1.51
N CYS A 72 2.12 -10.46 2.07
CA CYS A 72 1.85 -10.51 3.50
C CYS A 72 1.68 -11.95 4.00
N ARG A 73 2.52 -12.36 4.98
CA ARG A 73 2.49 -13.70 5.57
C ARG A 73 1.14 -14.09 6.18
N ARG A 74 0.37 -13.13 6.65
CA ARG A 74 -0.95 -13.37 7.27
C ARG A 74 -1.96 -14.04 6.32
N LYS A 75 -1.74 -13.99 5.00
CA LYS A 75 -2.58 -14.71 4.03
C LYS A 75 -2.58 -16.24 4.22
N GLU A 76 -1.53 -16.79 4.83
CA GLU A 76 -1.43 -18.22 5.16
C GLU A 76 -2.24 -18.58 6.42
N VAL A 77 -2.71 -17.58 7.18
CA VAL A 77 -3.56 -17.75 8.36
C VAL A 77 -5.03 -17.48 8.00
N ASP A 78 -5.31 -16.31 7.41
CA ASP A 78 -6.66 -15.91 7.00
C ASP A 78 -6.67 -15.05 5.73
N LYS A 79 -6.46 -13.74 5.86
CA LYS A 79 -6.41 -12.75 4.79
C LYS A 79 -5.24 -11.80 5.05
N PRO A 80 -4.57 -11.29 4.02
CA PRO A 80 -3.52 -10.30 4.20
C PRO A 80 -4.03 -9.06 4.95
N LEU A 81 -3.10 -8.29 5.53
CA LEU A 81 -3.44 -6.99 6.09
C LEU A 81 -3.83 -6.02 4.97
N SER A 82 -4.77 -5.11 5.24
CA SER A 82 -5.09 -3.95 4.37
C SER A 82 -4.09 -2.80 4.56
N ILE A 83 -2.83 -3.09 4.28
CA ILE A 83 -1.67 -2.20 4.46
C ILE A 83 -1.87 -0.85 3.74
N ARG A 84 -2.35 -0.88 2.48
CA ARG A 84 -2.66 0.31 1.68
C ARG A 84 -3.70 1.20 2.36
N TYR A 85 -4.76 0.60 2.89
CA TYR A 85 -5.86 1.34 3.49
C TYR A 85 -5.57 1.87 4.89
N VAL A 86 -4.72 1.20 5.66
CA VAL A 86 -4.16 1.81 6.87
C VAL A 86 -3.32 3.02 6.50
N LYS A 87 -2.48 2.95 5.46
CA LYS A 87 -1.70 4.11 4.98
C LYS A 87 -2.60 5.27 4.51
N LYS A 88 -3.70 4.99 3.80
CA LYS A 88 -4.72 6.02 3.47
C LYS A 88 -5.27 6.67 4.73
N PHE A 89 -5.71 5.85 5.69
CA PHE A 89 -6.22 6.35 6.97
C PHE A 89 -5.20 7.25 7.67
N LEU A 90 -3.92 6.85 7.74
CA LEU A 90 -2.87 7.65 8.37
C LEU A 90 -2.67 9.00 7.66
N SER A 91 -2.68 9.02 6.31
CA SER A 91 -2.62 10.27 5.53
C SER A 91 -3.83 11.17 5.82
N ASP A 92 -5.04 10.63 5.71
CA ASP A 92 -6.29 11.37 5.88
C ASP A 92 -6.44 11.90 7.32
N TRP A 93 -6.21 11.04 8.31
CA TRP A 93 -6.30 11.37 9.72
C TRP A 93 -5.32 12.49 10.10
N THR A 94 -4.06 12.41 9.65
CA THR A 94 -3.05 13.42 9.98
C THR A 94 -3.43 14.79 9.42
N HIS A 95 -3.80 14.86 8.14
CA HIS A 95 -4.19 16.12 7.50
C HIS A 95 -5.47 16.74 8.09
N GLN A 96 -6.34 15.93 8.71
CA GLN A 96 -7.57 16.40 9.33
C GLN A 96 -7.37 16.83 10.80
N ASN A 97 -6.53 16.13 11.55
CA ASN A 97 -6.47 16.24 13.01
C ASN A 97 -5.22 16.95 13.53
N VAL A 98 -4.09 16.88 12.82
CA VAL A 98 -2.83 17.47 13.28
C VAL A 98 -2.79 18.95 12.92
N ARG A 99 -2.28 19.75 13.85
CA ARG A 99 -2.08 21.20 13.69
C ARG A 99 -0.63 21.55 13.98
N VAL A 100 0.00 22.30 13.08
CA VAL A 100 1.37 22.80 13.22
C VAL A 100 1.31 24.32 13.26
N ASP A 101 1.79 24.93 14.34
CA ASP A 101 1.77 26.39 14.56
C ASP A 101 0.38 27.04 14.35
N GLY A 102 -0.69 26.32 14.70
CA GLY A 102 -2.07 26.78 14.54
C GLY A 102 -2.67 26.60 13.14
N HIS A 103 -1.89 26.11 12.17
CA HIS A 103 -2.34 25.78 10.81
C HIS A 103 -2.68 24.29 10.68
N GLY A 104 -3.49 23.95 9.67
CA GLY A 104 -3.71 22.54 9.31
C GLY A 104 -2.40 21.88 8.87
N TYR A 105 -2.20 20.61 9.20
CA TYR A 105 -1.02 19.88 8.78
C TYR A 105 -0.86 19.89 7.26
N THR A 106 0.34 20.23 6.81
CA THR A 106 0.83 19.99 5.46
C THR A 106 2.05 19.09 5.58
N GLN A 107 2.22 18.17 4.64
CA GLN A 107 3.39 17.30 4.62
C GLN A 107 4.67 18.16 4.68
N PRO A 108 5.52 18.00 5.71
CA PRO A 108 6.71 18.81 5.84
C PRO A 108 7.65 18.48 4.69
N ALA A 109 8.28 19.52 4.17
CA ALA A 109 9.32 19.30 3.18
C ALA A 109 10.46 18.50 3.79
N ALA A 110 11.06 17.61 2.99
CA ALA A 110 12.21 16.85 3.45
C ALA A 110 13.35 17.77 3.89
N PRO A 111 14.07 17.45 4.98
CA PRO A 111 15.21 18.23 5.42
C PRO A 111 16.29 18.23 4.34
N VAL A 112 16.84 19.42 4.09
CA VAL A 112 17.92 19.63 3.13
C VAL A 112 19.26 19.63 3.88
N PHE A 113 20.20 18.80 3.41
CA PHE A 113 21.54 18.74 3.99
C PHE A 113 22.52 19.59 3.17
N GLY A 114 22.79 20.80 3.64
CA GLY A 114 23.77 21.70 3.01
C GLY A 114 23.21 22.61 1.92
N LYS A 115 24.08 23.36 1.24
CA LYS A 115 23.69 24.21 0.10
C LYS A 115 23.74 23.40 -1.19
N PRO A 116 22.89 23.73 -2.19
CA PRO A 116 22.97 23.21 -3.55
C PRO A 116 24.40 23.08 -4.09
N SER A 117 24.94 21.86 -4.16
CA SER A 117 26.18 21.55 -4.89
C SER A 117 25.82 20.85 -6.20
N GLY A 118 25.76 21.60 -7.30
CA GLY A 118 25.32 21.10 -8.60
C GLY A 118 23.83 21.26 -8.84
N ARG A 119 23.45 21.38 -10.11
CA ARG A 119 22.08 21.63 -10.57
C ARG A 119 21.59 20.50 -11.45
N VAL A 120 20.40 20.00 -11.16
CA VAL A 120 19.75 18.91 -11.90
C VAL A 120 18.44 19.40 -12.49
N ALA A 121 18.24 19.20 -13.80
CA ALA A 121 16.94 19.36 -14.43
C ALA A 121 16.20 18.02 -14.44
N VAL A 122 14.96 17.99 -13.99
CA VAL A 122 14.08 16.81 -14.08
C VAL A 122 12.95 17.12 -15.05
N VAL A 123 12.84 16.39 -16.15
CA VAL A 123 11.79 16.56 -17.14
C VAL A 123 10.65 15.58 -16.84
N GLY A 124 9.51 16.12 -16.38
CA GLY A 124 8.35 15.39 -15.89
C GLY A 124 8.17 15.52 -14.37
N ALA A 125 7.02 16.04 -13.95
CA ALA A 125 6.56 16.13 -12.57
C ALA A 125 5.58 14.99 -12.22
N GLY A 126 5.80 13.80 -12.78
CA GLY A 126 5.14 12.56 -12.33
C GLY A 126 5.80 11.96 -11.09
N CYS A 127 5.28 10.84 -10.59
CA CYS A 127 5.78 10.22 -9.35
C CYS A 127 7.29 9.88 -9.38
N ALA A 128 7.82 9.45 -10.53
CA ALA A 128 9.26 9.18 -10.69
C ALA A 128 10.09 10.46 -10.57
N GLY A 129 9.76 11.51 -11.33
CA GLY A 129 10.49 12.77 -11.34
C GLY A 129 10.41 13.50 -10.00
N LEU A 130 9.21 13.55 -9.39
CA LEU A 130 9.02 14.17 -8.08
C LEU A 130 9.75 13.39 -6.97
N SER A 131 9.75 12.06 -7.02
CA SER A 131 10.51 11.27 -6.05
C SER A 131 12.02 11.44 -6.22
N ALA A 132 12.50 11.52 -7.46
CA ALA A 132 13.91 11.80 -7.74
C ALA A 132 14.31 13.20 -7.25
N ALA A 133 13.45 14.19 -7.48
CA ALA A 133 13.65 15.56 -7.01
C ALA A 133 13.73 15.63 -5.48
N SER A 134 12.85 14.92 -4.77
CA SER A 134 12.90 14.81 -3.31
C SER A 134 14.24 14.26 -2.80
N ASP A 135 14.71 13.16 -3.38
CA ASP A 135 15.94 12.51 -2.93
C ASP A 135 17.21 13.30 -3.31
N LEU A 136 17.25 13.90 -4.51
CA LEU A 136 18.33 14.81 -4.91
C LEU A 136 18.38 16.06 -4.03
N ALA A 137 17.23 16.64 -3.69
CA ALA A 137 17.16 17.81 -2.82
C ALA A 137 17.65 17.51 -1.39
N LYS A 138 17.32 16.34 -0.83
CA LYS A 138 17.87 15.85 0.45
C LYS A 138 19.39 15.76 0.37
N LEU A 139 19.93 15.24 -0.72
CA LEU A 139 21.38 15.17 -0.97
C LEU A 139 22.05 16.53 -1.17
N GLY A 140 21.28 17.62 -1.16
CA GLY A 140 21.81 18.98 -1.28
C GLY A 140 22.07 19.39 -2.71
N PHE A 141 21.39 18.81 -3.71
CA PHE A 141 21.39 19.31 -5.09
C PHE A 141 20.27 20.33 -5.30
N GLY A 142 20.51 21.32 -6.16
CA GLY A 142 19.43 22.21 -6.65
C GLY A 142 18.70 21.54 -7.81
N VAL A 143 17.39 21.38 -7.69
CA VAL A 143 16.57 20.65 -8.67
C VAL A 143 15.53 21.57 -9.29
N THR A 144 15.47 21.60 -10.62
CA THR A 144 14.38 22.22 -11.36
C THR A 144 13.58 21.15 -12.07
N VAL A 145 12.31 20.97 -11.68
CA VAL A 145 11.39 20.04 -12.33
C VAL A 145 10.57 20.80 -13.37
N LEU A 146 10.64 20.38 -14.63
CA LEU A 146 9.90 20.97 -15.75
C LEU A 146 8.79 20.01 -16.18
N ASP A 147 7.56 20.49 -16.29
CA ASP A 147 6.42 19.68 -16.77
C ASP A 147 5.58 20.43 -17.82
N ALA A 148 5.09 19.71 -18.80
CA ALA A 148 4.24 20.24 -19.87
C ALA A 148 2.80 20.55 -19.39
N LEU A 149 2.33 19.86 -18.34
CA LEU A 149 1.05 20.11 -17.69
C LEU A 149 1.11 21.36 -16.81
N ASP A 150 -0.04 21.97 -16.57
CA ASP A 150 -0.18 23.14 -15.70
C ASP A 150 -0.20 22.79 -14.21
N GLN A 151 -0.16 21.50 -13.88
CA GLN A 151 -0.22 20.93 -12.54
C GLN A 151 0.70 19.72 -12.48
N ALA A 152 1.40 19.55 -11.37
CA ALA A 152 2.24 18.39 -11.11
C ALA A 152 1.39 17.14 -10.76
N GLY A 153 1.99 15.96 -10.90
CA GLY A 153 1.36 14.67 -10.63
C GLY A 153 1.39 13.70 -11.82
N GLY A 154 1.72 14.17 -13.03
CA GLY A 154 1.86 13.33 -14.23
C GLY A 154 0.66 12.42 -14.45
N THR A 155 0.88 11.11 -14.65
CA THR A 155 -0.19 10.12 -14.84
C THR A 155 -1.11 9.96 -13.62
N ALA A 156 -0.64 10.23 -12.39
CA ALA A 156 -1.51 10.21 -11.22
C ALA A 156 -2.60 11.30 -11.31
N LEU A 157 -2.24 12.47 -11.86
CA LEU A 157 -3.18 13.54 -12.13
C LEU A 157 -4.02 13.28 -13.40
N ALA A 158 -3.36 12.91 -14.50
CA ALA A 158 -3.99 12.85 -15.82
C ALA A 158 -4.76 11.55 -16.08
N GLY A 159 -4.32 10.43 -15.51
CA GLY A 159 -4.84 9.09 -15.82
C GLY A 159 -5.65 8.46 -14.70
N VAL A 160 -5.30 8.70 -13.43
CA VAL A 160 -6.03 8.09 -12.31
C VAL A 160 -7.30 8.89 -11.99
N PRO A 161 -8.46 8.23 -11.84
CA PRO A 161 -9.71 8.93 -11.58
C PRO A 161 -9.77 9.67 -10.24
N PRO A 162 -10.40 10.87 -10.17
CA PRO A 162 -10.59 11.57 -8.90
C PRO A 162 -11.41 10.77 -7.88
N PHE A 163 -12.31 9.90 -8.35
CA PHE A 163 -13.09 9.02 -7.49
C PHE A 163 -12.28 7.87 -6.86
N ARG A 164 -11.03 7.63 -7.30
CA ARG A 164 -10.06 6.70 -6.70
C ARG A 164 -8.92 7.43 -6.01
N LEU A 165 -8.51 8.57 -6.58
CA LEU A 165 -7.43 9.42 -6.10
C LEU A 165 -7.89 10.89 -6.12
N PRO A 166 -8.44 11.40 -5.01
CA PRO A 166 -8.83 12.80 -4.90
C PRO A 166 -7.65 13.73 -5.20
N ARG A 167 -7.93 14.89 -5.79
CA ARG A 167 -6.85 15.77 -6.31
C ARG A 167 -6.03 16.39 -5.19
N GLU A 168 -6.67 16.69 -4.07
CA GLU A 168 -6.02 17.15 -2.86
C GLU A 168 -5.03 16.13 -2.29
N VAL A 169 -5.21 14.82 -2.55
CA VAL A 169 -4.25 13.79 -2.11
C VAL A 169 -2.94 13.89 -2.88
N ILE A 170 -3.00 14.26 -4.17
CA ILE A 170 -1.82 14.50 -5.00
C ILE A 170 -1.07 15.73 -4.48
N ASP A 171 -1.81 16.80 -4.14
CA ASP A 171 -1.24 18.04 -3.62
C ASP A 171 -0.51 17.83 -2.28
N ARG A 172 -1.02 16.94 -1.40
CA ARG A 172 -0.35 16.59 -0.13
C ARG A 172 1.08 16.11 -0.35
N ASP A 173 1.26 15.16 -1.26
CA ASP A 173 2.57 14.58 -1.55
C ASP A 173 3.50 15.60 -2.25
N ILE A 174 2.97 16.39 -3.21
CA ILE A 174 3.74 17.44 -3.89
C ILE A 174 4.24 18.50 -2.90
N ASN A 175 3.40 18.93 -1.96
CA ASN A 175 3.77 19.94 -0.96
C ASN A 175 4.93 19.45 -0.06
N GLY A 176 5.04 18.15 0.19
CA GLY A 176 6.18 17.56 0.92
C GLY A 176 7.48 17.49 0.13
N ILE A 177 7.47 17.83 -1.16
CA ILE A 177 8.63 17.74 -2.06
C ILE A 177 9.17 19.12 -2.40
N VAL A 178 8.29 20.09 -2.60
CA VAL A 178 8.68 21.47 -2.90
C VAL A 178 9.34 22.10 -1.68
N ASN A 179 10.59 22.53 -1.83
CA ASN A 179 11.36 23.24 -0.80
C ASN A 179 12.34 24.22 -1.45
N ASP A 180 13.21 24.83 -0.65
CA ASP A 180 14.20 25.81 -1.13
C ASP A 180 15.16 25.27 -2.21
N ASN A 181 15.28 23.94 -2.33
CA ASN A 181 16.12 23.27 -3.34
C ASN A 181 15.32 22.71 -4.53
N VAL A 182 13.98 22.73 -4.51
CA VAL A 182 13.15 22.17 -5.58
C VAL A 182 12.26 23.25 -6.19
N GLU A 183 12.57 23.63 -7.43
CA GLU A 183 11.76 24.54 -8.23
C GLU A 183 10.84 23.76 -9.18
N LEU A 184 9.52 23.99 -9.13
CA LEU A 184 8.57 23.46 -10.12
C LEU A 184 8.30 24.49 -11.23
N ARG A 185 8.62 24.15 -12.47
CA ARG A 185 8.31 24.92 -13.69
C ARG A 185 7.27 24.18 -14.53
N LEU A 186 6.01 24.43 -14.23
CA LEU A 186 4.85 23.85 -14.93
C LEU A 186 4.58 24.60 -16.24
N SER A 187 3.69 24.05 -17.09
CA SER A 187 3.35 24.58 -18.41
C SER A 187 4.57 24.83 -19.32
N THR A 188 5.64 24.06 -19.14
CA THR A 188 6.90 24.19 -19.89
C THR A 188 7.15 22.92 -20.70
N TYR A 189 6.97 23.01 -22.01
CA TYR A 189 7.13 21.89 -22.92
C TYR A 189 8.58 21.78 -23.41
N VAL A 190 9.32 20.79 -22.92
CA VAL A 190 10.68 20.48 -23.40
C VAL A 190 10.59 19.93 -24.83
N GLY A 191 11.38 20.50 -25.74
CA GLY A 191 11.29 20.31 -27.19
C GLY A 191 10.54 21.41 -27.94
N ARG A 192 9.82 22.30 -27.22
CA ARG A 192 9.12 23.47 -27.81
C ARG A 192 9.54 24.78 -27.15
N ASP A 193 9.37 24.87 -25.83
CA ASP A 193 9.60 26.10 -25.05
C ASP A 193 11.07 26.21 -24.61
N VAL A 194 11.69 25.07 -24.29
CA VAL A 194 13.13 24.89 -24.07
C VAL A 194 13.58 23.59 -24.76
N THR A 195 14.81 23.50 -25.27
CA THR A 195 15.29 22.27 -25.92
C THR A 195 16.04 21.36 -24.95
N LEU A 196 16.09 20.05 -25.24
CA LEU A 196 16.85 19.11 -24.40
C LEU A 196 18.34 19.44 -24.41
N ARG A 197 18.87 19.88 -25.57
CA ARG A 197 20.24 20.38 -25.67
C ARG A 197 20.52 21.56 -24.74
N GLN A 198 19.61 22.53 -24.65
CA GLN A 198 19.75 23.67 -23.73
C GLN A 198 19.82 23.20 -22.28
N LEU A 199 18.90 22.31 -21.86
CA LEU A 199 18.91 21.76 -20.51
C LEU A 199 20.21 21.02 -20.19
N ARG A 200 20.72 20.20 -21.12
CA ARG A 200 21.99 19.48 -20.95
C ARG A 200 23.19 20.43 -20.80
N ASP A 201 23.18 21.56 -21.49
CA ASP A 201 24.27 22.52 -21.48
C ASP A 201 24.22 23.43 -20.22
N GLU A 202 23.01 23.72 -19.71
CA GLU A 202 22.80 24.60 -18.53
C GLU A 202 22.91 23.87 -17.17
N TYR A 203 22.55 22.58 -17.13
CA TYR A 203 22.53 21.78 -15.90
C TYR A 203 23.70 20.78 -15.86
N ASP A 204 24.02 20.33 -14.65
CA ASP A 204 25.09 19.36 -14.45
C ASP A 204 24.62 17.93 -14.79
N ALA A 205 23.33 17.66 -14.58
CA ALA A 205 22.63 16.46 -15.03
C ALA A 205 21.18 16.77 -15.45
N VAL A 206 20.64 15.96 -16.35
CA VAL A 206 19.23 15.98 -16.78
C VAL A 206 18.63 14.60 -16.61
N LEU A 207 17.53 14.49 -15.88
CA LEU A 207 16.75 13.27 -15.71
C LEU A 207 15.43 13.36 -16.47
N ILE A 208 15.17 12.43 -17.37
CA ILE A 208 13.93 12.37 -18.14
C ILE A 208 12.98 11.33 -17.53
N THR A 209 11.79 11.81 -17.12
CA THR A 209 10.72 11.03 -16.47
C THR A 209 9.33 11.35 -17.05
N ALA A 210 9.25 11.72 -18.34
CA ALA A 210 8.04 12.22 -18.99
C ALA A 210 6.90 11.19 -19.17
N GLY A 211 7.08 9.94 -18.71
CA GLY A 211 6.07 8.88 -18.72
C GLY A 211 5.67 8.39 -20.12
N CYS A 212 4.55 7.68 -20.20
CA CYS A 212 3.99 7.15 -21.45
C CYS A 212 2.60 7.73 -21.71
N PHE A 213 2.53 8.77 -22.56
CA PHE A 213 1.28 9.45 -22.90
C PHE A 213 0.75 9.11 -24.30
N GLU A 214 1.53 8.44 -25.15
CA GLU A 214 1.12 8.10 -26.52
C GLU A 214 0.27 6.82 -26.52
N PRO A 215 -1.04 6.88 -26.86
CA PRO A 215 -1.86 5.68 -26.94
C PRO A 215 -1.40 4.76 -28.06
N ASN A 216 -1.53 3.44 -27.86
CA ASN A 216 -1.32 2.49 -28.95
C ASN A 216 -2.51 2.44 -29.91
N TYR A 217 -2.22 2.58 -31.20
CA TYR A 217 -3.17 2.40 -32.30
C TYR A 217 -2.73 1.20 -33.16
N PRO A 218 -3.26 -0.01 -32.90
CA PRO A 218 -2.88 -1.19 -33.66
C PRO A 218 -3.25 -1.04 -35.15
N PRO A 219 -2.31 -1.21 -36.09
CA PRO A 219 -2.56 -0.97 -37.51
C PRO A 219 -3.46 -2.02 -38.16
N ASP A 220 -3.69 -3.14 -37.48
CA ASP A 220 -4.55 -4.24 -37.91
C ASP A 220 -6.04 -3.99 -37.67
N ILE A 221 -6.40 -3.00 -36.85
CA ILE A 221 -7.80 -2.61 -36.62
C ILE A 221 -8.15 -1.47 -37.57
N LYS A 222 -9.18 -1.66 -38.39
CA LYS A 222 -9.63 -0.66 -39.36
C LYS A 222 -10.43 0.48 -38.70
N ASN A 223 -10.33 1.68 -39.28
CA ASN A 223 -11.11 2.89 -38.94
C ASN A 223 -10.88 3.41 -37.51
N LEU A 224 -9.67 3.26 -36.96
CA LEU A 224 -9.32 3.80 -35.63
C LEU A 224 -9.23 5.34 -35.58
N ASP A 225 -9.20 6.00 -36.74
CA ASP A 225 -9.19 7.45 -36.94
C ASP A 225 -10.61 8.05 -37.05
N ALA A 226 -11.65 7.22 -36.99
CA ALA A 226 -13.04 7.66 -37.10
C ALA A 226 -13.49 8.54 -35.93
N ALA A 227 -14.48 9.40 -36.19
CA ALA A 227 -15.14 10.16 -35.13
C ALA A 227 -15.80 9.22 -34.12
N GLY A 228 -15.71 9.53 -32.82
CA GLY A 228 -16.17 8.66 -31.74
C GLY A 228 -15.12 7.67 -31.22
N VAL A 229 -13.94 7.57 -31.85
CA VAL A 229 -12.80 6.79 -31.36
C VAL A 229 -11.79 7.70 -30.63
N MET A 230 -11.33 7.29 -29.44
CA MET A 230 -10.35 8.05 -28.67
C MET A 230 -9.37 7.14 -27.89
N GLY A 231 -8.12 7.56 -27.76
CA GLY A 231 -7.17 6.93 -26.83
C GLY A 231 -7.65 7.04 -25.38
N GLY A 232 -7.60 5.95 -24.62
CA GLY A 232 -8.13 5.89 -23.26
C GLY A 232 -7.49 6.93 -22.32
N ILE A 233 -6.16 7.06 -22.34
CA ILE A 233 -5.47 8.06 -21.50
C ILE A 233 -5.86 9.50 -21.88
N VAL A 234 -6.13 9.78 -23.16
CA VAL A 234 -6.57 11.09 -23.64
C VAL A 234 -8.00 11.38 -23.17
N PHE A 235 -8.88 10.38 -23.22
CA PHE A 235 -10.23 10.48 -22.69
C PHE A 235 -10.23 10.80 -21.19
N LEU A 236 -9.44 10.06 -20.41
CA LEU A 236 -9.31 10.24 -18.96
C LEU A 236 -8.76 11.63 -18.62
N GLU A 237 -7.67 12.03 -19.27
CA GLU A 237 -7.04 13.35 -19.06
C GLU A 237 -8.04 14.48 -19.29
N ARG A 238 -8.79 14.41 -20.41
CA ARG A 238 -9.80 15.42 -20.73
C ARG A 238 -10.91 15.44 -19.71
N ALA A 239 -11.49 14.29 -19.39
CA ALA A 239 -12.60 14.17 -18.45
C ALA A 239 -12.25 14.75 -17.07
N TYR A 240 -11.04 14.47 -16.58
CA TYR A 240 -10.62 14.87 -15.24
C TYR A 240 -10.14 16.31 -15.14
N ARG A 241 -9.63 16.87 -16.25
CA ARG A 241 -9.19 18.27 -16.30
C ARG A 241 -10.26 19.22 -16.83
N GLY A 242 -11.53 18.78 -16.79
CA GLY A 242 -12.69 19.62 -17.15
C GLY A 242 -12.76 19.99 -18.63
N ARG A 243 -12.06 19.24 -19.50
CA ARG A 243 -12.14 19.42 -20.96
C ARG A 243 -13.34 18.61 -21.49
N PRO A 244 -14.06 19.13 -22.49
CA PRO A 244 -15.20 18.40 -23.06
C PRO A 244 -14.81 17.01 -23.58
N VAL A 245 -15.59 16.01 -23.18
CA VAL A 245 -15.56 14.65 -23.71
C VAL A 245 -16.95 14.26 -24.16
N GLU A 246 -17.04 13.55 -25.29
CA GLU A 246 -18.29 13.01 -25.78
C GLU A 246 -18.47 11.58 -25.24
N VAL A 247 -19.60 11.34 -24.58
CA VAL A 247 -19.98 10.02 -24.06
C VAL A 247 -21.42 9.76 -24.52
N GLY A 248 -21.57 8.81 -25.42
CA GLY A 248 -22.84 8.32 -25.91
C GLY A 248 -23.48 7.31 -24.95
N LYS A 249 -24.55 6.67 -25.41
CA LYS A 249 -25.30 5.71 -24.60
C LYS A 249 -24.57 4.38 -24.49
N ARG A 250 -23.86 3.98 -25.54
CA ARG A 250 -23.12 2.72 -25.62
C ARG A 250 -21.64 2.97 -25.83
N VAL A 251 -20.81 2.57 -24.87
CA VAL A 251 -19.36 2.75 -24.92
C VAL A 251 -18.66 1.40 -24.93
N ILE A 252 -17.72 1.21 -25.87
CA ILE A 252 -16.81 0.07 -25.89
C ILE A 252 -15.42 0.53 -25.47
N VAL A 253 -14.83 -0.16 -24.50
CA VAL A 253 -13.46 0.03 -24.05
C VAL A 253 -12.64 -1.19 -24.45
N LEU A 254 -11.61 -1.00 -25.27
CA LEU A 254 -10.72 -2.06 -25.74
C LEU A 254 -9.51 -2.16 -24.81
N GLY A 255 -9.44 -3.21 -24.00
CA GLY A 255 -8.34 -3.42 -23.05
C GLY A 255 -8.70 -4.30 -21.86
N GLY A 256 -7.71 -4.58 -21.01
CA GLY A 256 -7.88 -5.42 -19.81
C GLY A 256 -6.95 -5.04 -18.65
N GLY A 257 -6.51 -3.78 -18.62
CA GLY A 257 -5.69 -3.20 -17.55
C GLY A 257 -6.45 -2.08 -16.80
N TYR A 258 -5.78 -1.42 -15.85
CA TYR A 258 -6.39 -0.36 -15.04
C TYR A 258 -6.99 0.78 -15.88
N THR A 259 -6.29 1.22 -16.94
CA THR A 259 -6.83 2.24 -17.86
C THR A 259 -8.18 1.83 -18.46
N ALA A 260 -8.40 0.53 -18.71
CA ALA A 260 -9.69 0.06 -19.23
C ALA A 260 -10.80 0.14 -18.17
N MET A 261 -10.50 -0.24 -16.92
CA MET A 261 -11.44 -0.10 -15.79
C MET A 261 -11.80 1.37 -15.56
N ASP A 262 -10.79 2.24 -15.55
CA ASP A 262 -10.95 3.67 -15.34
C ASP A 262 -11.75 4.33 -16.46
N CYS A 263 -11.47 3.99 -17.72
CA CYS A 263 -12.25 4.48 -18.88
C CYS A 263 -13.71 4.04 -18.79
N ALA A 264 -13.95 2.78 -18.42
CA ALA A 264 -15.29 2.22 -18.37
C ALA A 264 -16.11 2.84 -17.23
N SER A 265 -15.53 2.90 -16.03
CA SER A 265 -16.15 3.52 -14.85
C SER A 265 -16.42 5.01 -15.06
N THR A 266 -15.48 5.72 -15.69
CA THR A 266 -15.65 7.14 -16.07
C THR A 266 -16.78 7.33 -17.08
N SER A 267 -16.86 6.48 -18.10
CA SER A 267 -17.94 6.54 -19.10
C SER A 267 -19.30 6.31 -18.47
N TRP A 268 -19.41 5.32 -17.57
CA TRP A 268 -20.62 5.09 -16.79
C TRP A 268 -20.96 6.32 -15.94
N ARG A 269 -20.01 6.91 -15.22
CA ARG A 269 -20.25 8.10 -14.39
C ARG A 269 -20.68 9.33 -15.18
N LEU A 270 -20.25 9.43 -16.44
CA LEU A 270 -20.61 10.50 -17.37
C LEU A 270 -21.96 10.31 -18.07
N GLY A 271 -22.67 9.22 -17.80
CA GLY A 271 -24.04 9.04 -18.26
C GLY A 271 -24.24 7.95 -19.31
N ALA A 272 -23.23 7.14 -19.62
CA ALA A 272 -23.43 5.96 -20.47
C ALA A 272 -24.47 5.00 -19.84
N ASP A 273 -25.32 4.43 -20.70
CA ASP A 273 -26.35 3.45 -20.32
C ASP A 273 -25.75 2.05 -20.27
N GLU A 274 -24.95 1.70 -21.29
CA GLU A 274 -24.27 0.41 -21.42
C GLU A 274 -22.78 0.64 -21.71
N VAL A 275 -21.91 0.03 -20.90
CA VAL A 275 -20.46 0.07 -21.09
C VAL A 275 -19.95 -1.36 -21.21
N PHE A 276 -19.08 -1.60 -22.19
CA PHE A 276 -18.45 -2.89 -22.45
C PHE A 276 -16.94 -2.77 -22.34
N ILE A 277 -16.32 -3.58 -21.49
CA ILE A 277 -14.88 -3.84 -21.56
C ILE A 277 -14.70 -5.08 -22.42
N VAL A 278 -14.00 -4.93 -23.54
CA VAL A 278 -13.71 -6.04 -24.45
C VAL A 278 -12.24 -6.40 -24.39
N TYR A 279 -11.97 -7.64 -23.98
CA TYR A 279 -10.61 -8.13 -23.78
C TYR A 279 -10.32 -9.36 -24.66
N ARG A 280 -9.16 -9.34 -25.30
CA ARG A 280 -8.75 -10.38 -26.24
C ARG A 280 -8.41 -11.72 -25.57
N ARG A 281 -8.25 -11.76 -24.24
CA ARG A 281 -7.94 -12.97 -23.45
C ARG A 281 -9.05 -13.24 -22.42
N GLY A 282 -8.85 -14.24 -21.55
CA GLY A 282 -9.73 -14.55 -20.45
C GLY A 282 -9.55 -13.61 -19.25
N ARG A 283 -10.38 -13.81 -18.22
CA ARG A 283 -10.33 -13.07 -16.95
C ARG A 283 -8.99 -13.27 -16.24
N GLU A 284 -8.50 -14.51 -16.19
CA GLU A 284 -7.26 -14.89 -15.49
C GLU A 284 -6.01 -14.21 -16.06
N GLU A 285 -6.03 -13.77 -17.33
CA GLU A 285 -4.92 -13.03 -17.94
C GLU A 285 -5.04 -11.50 -17.82
N MET A 286 -6.00 -10.98 -17.05
CA MET A 286 -6.07 -9.56 -16.74
C MET A 286 -4.99 -9.18 -15.72
N VAL A 287 -4.47 -7.96 -15.84
CA VAL A 287 -3.40 -7.44 -14.96
C VAL A 287 -3.94 -6.58 -13.82
N VAL A 288 -5.25 -6.65 -13.59
CA VAL A 288 -6.00 -5.83 -12.64
C VAL A 288 -6.30 -6.69 -11.41
N ASP A 289 -6.19 -6.11 -10.21
CA ASP A 289 -6.52 -6.82 -8.99
C ASP A 289 -8.04 -7.14 -8.90
N GLU A 290 -8.39 -8.19 -8.14
CA GLU A 290 -9.79 -8.62 -7.99
C GLU A 290 -10.67 -7.57 -7.29
N GLU A 291 -10.09 -6.67 -6.50
CA GLU A 291 -10.85 -5.60 -5.86
C GLU A 291 -11.35 -4.61 -6.91
N GLU A 292 -10.48 -4.13 -7.79
CA GLU A 292 -10.80 -3.18 -8.85
C GLU A 292 -11.74 -3.80 -9.90
N LEU A 293 -11.53 -5.08 -10.25
CA LEU A 293 -12.48 -5.82 -11.08
C LEU A 293 -13.86 -5.86 -10.43
N GLY A 294 -13.93 -6.20 -9.14
CA GLY A 294 -15.18 -6.23 -8.39
C GLY A 294 -15.86 -4.86 -8.28
N GLU A 295 -15.11 -3.77 -8.14
CA GLU A 295 -15.68 -2.41 -8.18
C GLU A 295 -16.28 -2.08 -9.55
N THR A 296 -15.59 -2.45 -10.63
CA THR A 296 -16.04 -2.23 -12.00
C THR A 296 -17.32 -3.04 -12.30
N GLU A 297 -17.38 -4.29 -11.83
CA GLU A 297 -18.57 -5.14 -11.93
C GLU A 297 -19.76 -4.58 -11.12
N ARG A 298 -19.51 -4.05 -9.91
CA ARG A 298 -20.54 -3.41 -9.09
C ARG A 298 -21.19 -2.23 -9.82
N GLU A 299 -20.44 -1.49 -10.63
CA GLU A 299 -20.99 -0.41 -11.45
C GLU A 299 -21.89 -0.91 -12.59
N GLY A 300 -21.84 -2.21 -12.92
CA GLY A 300 -22.69 -2.86 -13.94
C GLY A 300 -22.05 -2.88 -15.33
N ILE A 301 -20.72 -2.79 -15.39
CA ILE A 301 -19.96 -2.82 -16.63
C ILE A 301 -19.89 -4.24 -17.16
N ASN A 302 -20.13 -4.39 -18.46
CA ASN A 302 -20.17 -5.70 -19.13
C ASN A 302 -18.77 -6.12 -19.57
N PHE A 303 -18.35 -7.32 -19.19
CA PHE A 303 -17.08 -7.88 -19.65
C PHE A 303 -17.30 -8.84 -20.82
N VAL A 304 -16.58 -8.61 -21.91
CA VAL A 304 -16.57 -9.49 -23.09
C VAL A 304 -15.15 -10.04 -23.25
N TYR A 305 -14.94 -11.23 -22.70
CA TYR A 305 -13.68 -11.94 -22.80
C TYR A 305 -13.52 -12.65 -24.14
N LEU A 306 -12.27 -13.02 -24.44
CA LEU A 306 -11.88 -13.81 -25.60
C LEU A 306 -12.44 -13.21 -26.90
N ALA A 307 -12.34 -11.88 -27.04
CA ALA A 307 -12.80 -11.15 -28.21
C ALA A 307 -11.73 -10.15 -28.68
N GLY A 308 -11.30 -10.30 -29.92
CA GLY A 308 -10.34 -9.41 -30.57
C GLY A 308 -11.05 -8.43 -31.51
N PRO A 309 -10.77 -7.11 -31.44
CA PRO A 309 -11.32 -6.14 -32.40
C PRO A 309 -10.73 -6.37 -33.79
N VAL A 310 -11.57 -6.21 -34.82
CA VAL A 310 -11.18 -6.34 -36.25
C VAL A 310 -11.37 -5.01 -36.97
N GLU A 311 -12.49 -4.34 -36.75
CA GLU A 311 -12.87 -3.12 -37.47
C GLU A 311 -13.86 -2.30 -36.65
N VAL A 312 -13.67 -0.98 -36.58
CA VAL A 312 -14.71 -0.06 -36.12
C VAL A 312 -15.68 0.16 -37.27
N THR A 313 -16.96 -0.18 -37.07
CA THR A 313 -18.01 0.06 -38.06
C THR A 313 -18.44 1.51 -38.00
N LEU A 314 -18.79 2.09 -39.16
CA LEU A 314 -19.14 3.50 -39.29
C LEU A 314 -20.62 3.68 -39.65
N ASP A 315 -21.19 4.81 -39.25
CA ASP A 315 -22.48 5.29 -39.75
C ASP A 315 -22.33 6.03 -41.09
N GLU A 316 -23.44 6.54 -41.63
CA GLU A 316 -23.45 7.28 -42.89
C GLU A 316 -22.64 8.59 -42.86
N LYS A 317 -22.31 9.10 -41.66
CA LYS A 317 -21.54 10.34 -41.44
C LYS A 317 -20.07 10.06 -41.12
N GLY A 318 -19.64 8.81 -41.10
CA GLY A 318 -18.27 8.41 -40.76
C GLY A 318 -17.98 8.39 -39.25
N HIS A 319 -19.02 8.41 -38.41
CA HIS A 319 -18.90 8.25 -36.97
C HIS A 319 -18.94 6.77 -36.58
N ALA A 320 -18.26 6.39 -35.49
CA ALA A 320 -18.33 5.04 -34.93
C ALA A 320 -19.79 4.65 -34.63
N SER A 321 -20.19 3.47 -35.10
CA SER A 321 -21.52 2.88 -34.92
C SER A 321 -21.49 1.51 -34.24
N GLY A 322 -20.29 0.95 -34.07
CA GLY A 322 -20.05 -0.36 -33.50
C GLY A 322 -18.62 -0.83 -33.70
N VAL A 323 -18.29 -1.99 -33.15
CA VAL A 323 -17.02 -2.66 -33.40
C VAL A 323 -17.29 -4.11 -33.78
N LYS A 324 -16.70 -4.54 -34.89
CA LYS A 324 -16.65 -5.94 -35.31
C LYS A 324 -15.53 -6.64 -34.56
N PHE A 325 -15.87 -7.75 -33.94
CA PHE A 325 -14.96 -8.61 -33.19
C PHE A 325 -14.88 -10.00 -33.81
N VAL A 326 -13.83 -10.73 -33.45
CA VAL A 326 -13.69 -12.18 -33.64
C VAL A 326 -13.50 -12.84 -32.27
N ARG A 327 -14.03 -14.04 -32.07
CA ARG A 327 -13.75 -14.81 -30.85
C ARG A 327 -12.34 -15.36 -30.88
N ASN A 328 -11.71 -15.44 -29.73
CA ASN A 328 -10.39 -16.02 -29.55
C ASN A 328 -10.48 -17.30 -28.73
N LYS A 329 -9.56 -18.22 -28.98
CA LYS A 329 -9.13 -19.22 -27.99
C LYS A 329 -7.76 -18.80 -27.44
N LEU A 330 -7.38 -19.33 -26.29
CA LEU A 330 -6.04 -19.12 -25.75
C LEU A 330 -5.10 -20.17 -26.33
N GLY A 331 -3.99 -19.72 -26.93
CA GLY A 331 -2.88 -20.57 -27.35
C GLY A 331 -2.04 -21.02 -26.16
N GLU A 332 -0.84 -21.52 -26.45
CA GLU A 332 0.13 -21.92 -25.42
C GLU A 332 0.66 -20.69 -24.66
N PRO A 333 1.01 -20.86 -23.37
CA PRO A 333 1.68 -19.81 -22.61
C PRO A 333 3.07 -19.52 -23.20
N ASP A 334 3.42 -18.24 -23.28
CA ASP A 334 4.77 -17.81 -23.62
C ASP A 334 5.74 -17.94 -22.44
N LYS A 335 6.99 -17.50 -22.60
CA LYS A 335 8.03 -17.54 -21.54
C LYS A 335 7.65 -16.78 -20.26
N SER A 336 6.74 -15.81 -20.35
CA SER A 336 6.21 -15.08 -19.19
C SER A 336 5.00 -15.78 -18.55
N GLY A 337 4.60 -16.95 -19.06
CA GLY A 337 3.37 -17.65 -18.68
C GLY A 337 2.12 -17.09 -19.37
N ARG A 338 2.26 -16.03 -20.19
CA ARG A 338 1.11 -15.31 -20.76
C ARG A 338 0.64 -16.01 -22.03
N ARG A 339 -0.66 -16.30 -22.10
CA ARG A 339 -1.25 -16.98 -23.26
C ARG A 339 -1.56 -16.01 -24.39
N SER A 340 -1.24 -16.40 -25.62
CA SER A 340 -1.55 -15.61 -26.81
C SER A 340 -3.00 -15.83 -27.26
N PRO A 341 -3.74 -14.79 -27.65
CA PRO A 341 -5.06 -14.96 -28.24
C PRO A 341 -4.95 -15.44 -29.69
N GLU A 342 -5.69 -16.49 -30.03
CA GLU A 342 -5.77 -17.04 -31.38
C GLU A 342 -7.20 -16.87 -31.94
N PRO A 343 -7.39 -16.09 -33.01
CA PRO A 343 -8.70 -15.90 -33.62
C PRO A 343 -9.33 -17.22 -34.08
N ILE A 344 -10.64 -17.37 -33.86
CA ILE A 344 -11.45 -18.48 -34.35
C ILE A 344 -12.16 -18.02 -35.64
N PRO A 345 -11.79 -18.52 -36.83
CA PRO A 345 -12.41 -18.09 -38.08
C PRO A 345 -13.93 -18.35 -38.09
N GLY A 346 -14.72 -17.42 -38.66
CA GLY A 346 -16.17 -17.56 -38.76
C GLY A 346 -16.95 -17.25 -37.47
N SER A 347 -16.26 -16.76 -36.43
CA SER A 347 -16.85 -16.39 -35.14
C SER A 347 -17.13 -14.88 -35.01
N GLU A 348 -17.16 -14.16 -36.13
CA GLU A 348 -17.28 -12.71 -36.13
C GLU A 348 -18.65 -12.23 -35.66
N PHE A 349 -18.67 -11.16 -34.87
CA PHE A 349 -19.88 -10.51 -34.38
C PHE A 349 -19.66 -9.01 -34.21
N VAL A 350 -20.75 -8.24 -34.11
CA VAL A 350 -20.70 -6.79 -33.95
C VAL A 350 -21.36 -6.40 -32.64
N ILE A 351 -20.71 -5.53 -31.87
CA ILE A 351 -21.33 -4.84 -30.73
C ILE A 351 -21.59 -3.38 -31.17
N PRO A 352 -22.85 -2.92 -31.24
CA PRO A 352 -23.16 -1.52 -31.55
C PRO A 352 -22.67 -0.58 -30.45
N CYS A 353 -22.12 0.56 -30.84
CA CYS A 353 -21.66 1.58 -29.89
C CYS A 353 -21.65 2.98 -30.51
N ASP A 354 -21.65 3.99 -29.65
CA ASP A 354 -21.46 5.38 -30.03
C ASP A 354 -19.98 5.77 -29.89
N ASN A 355 -19.28 5.25 -28.87
CA ASN A 355 -17.86 5.56 -28.63
C ASN A 355 -16.99 4.31 -28.47
N VAL A 356 -15.75 4.43 -28.91
CA VAL A 356 -14.70 3.40 -28.75
C VAL A 356 -13.49 4.01 -28.05
N LEU A 357 -13.12 3.48 -26.89
CA LEU A 357 -11.97 3.93 -26.11
C LEU A 357 -10.83 2.90 -26.19
N LEU A 358 -9.66 3.33 -26.64
CA LEU A 358 -8.49 2.47 -26.83
C LEU A 358 -7.62 2.45 -25.57
N ALA A 359 -7.76 1.42 -24.74
CA ALA A 359 -6.98 1.19 -23.53
C ALA A 359 -5.94 0.06 -23.73
N LEU A 360 -5.21 0.13 -24.84
CA LEU A 360 -4.29 -0.90 -25.34
C LEU A 360 -2.81 -0.62 -25.00
N SER A 361 -2.54 -0.13 -23.79
CA SER A 361 -1.22 0.39 -23.35
C SER A 361 -0.84 1.72 -24.00
N GLN A 362 0.22 2.34 -23.49
CA GLN A 362 0.80 3.58 -23.97
C GLN A 362 2.31 3.41 -24.24
N ASN A 363 2.88 4.34 -25.00
CA ASN A 363 4.32 4.46 -25.26
C ASN A 363 4.84 5.85 -24.86
N PRO A 364 6.16 5.98 -24.66
CA PRO A 364 6.83 7.28 -24.62
C PRO A 364 6.87 7.94 -26.00
N ASP A 365 6.69 9.25 -26.06
CA ASP A 365 6.97 10.06 -27.25
C ASP A 365 8.46 10.41 -27.30
N THR A 366 9.17 9.96 -28.34
CA THR A 366 10.60 10.26 -28.53
C THR A 366 10.86 11.43 -29.47
N THR A 367 9.84 12.03 -30.07
CA THR A 367 10.02 13.04 -31.13
C THR A 367 10.67 14.33 -30.62
N TRP A 368 10.40 14.72 -29.39
CA TRP A 368 10.97 15.92 -28.76
C TRP A 368 12.46 15.78 -28.36
N LEU A 369 13.02 14.56 -28.42
CA LEU A 369 14.45 14.29 -28.17
C LEU A 369 15.33 14.54 -29.41
N ALA A 370 14.73 14.79 -30.59
CA ALA A 370 15.40 14.73 -31.88
C ALA A 370 16.43 15.86 -32.14
N ASP A 371 16.50 16.87 -31.25
CA ASP A 371 17.54 17.90 -31.27
C ASP A 371 18.92 17.35 -30.86
N ILE A 372 18.97 16.15 -30.26
CA ILE A 372 20.17 15.36 -30.02
C ILE A 372 20.22 14.19 -31.02
N PRO A 373 21.22 14.14 -31.94
CA PRO A 373 21.29 13.13 -33.01
C PRO A 373 21.22 11.68 -32.54
N GLU A 374 21.83 11.36 -31.40
CA GLU A 374 21.88 10.03 -30.79
C GLU A 374 20.50 9.52 -30.36
N PHE A 375 19.54 10.42 -30.13
CA PHE A 375 18.17 10.08 -29.75
C PHE A 375 17.18 10.05 -30.92
N ARG A 376 17.66 10.14 -32.17
CA ARG A 376 16.83 9.96 -33.37
C ARG A 376 16.55 8.49 -33.64
N VAL A 377 15.81 7.87 -32.73
CA VAL A 377 15.48 6.45 -32.73
C VAL A 377 14.02 6.22 -33.13
N LYS A 378 13.71 5.03 -33.62
CA LYS A 378 12.32 4.67 -33.98
C LYS A 378 11.47 4.29 -32.78
N ARG A 379 12.09 3.77 -31.70
CA ARG A 379 11.40 3.28 -30.50
C ARG A 379 12.23 3.66 -29.28
N ALA A 380 11.59 3.97 -28.16
CA ALA A 380 12.29 4.38 -26.94
C ALA A 380 13.25 3.32 -26.38
N ARG A 381 12.94 2.02 -26.56
CA ARG A 381 13.86 0.93 -26.17
C ARG A 381 15.22 0.99 -26.88
N ASP A 382 15.29 1.69 -28.02
CA ASP A 382 16.50 1.85 -28.82
C ASP A 382 17.33 3.08 -28.36
N LEU A 383 16.92 3.81 -27.30
CA LEU A 383 17.62 5.00 -26.76
C LEU A 383 18.99 4.71 -26.11
N GLY A 384 19.36 3.45 -25.92
CA GLY A 384 20.65 3.05 -25.35
C GLY A 384 20.82 3.54 -23.91
N ILE A 385 19.92 3.10 -23.02
CA ILE A 385 19.94 3.46 -21.59
C ILE A 385 20.54 2.29 -20.82
N ASP A 386 21.56 2.56 -20.02
CA ASP A 386 22.17 1.58 -19.13
C ASP A 386 21.23 1.26 -17.95
N ALA A 387 21.04 -0.03 -17.68
CA ALA A 387 20.04 -0.48 -16.71
C ALA A 387 20.45 -0.26 -15.24
N GLU A 388 21.75 -0.15 -14.95
CA GLU A 388 22.28 0.00 -13.60
C GLU A 388 22.53 1.46 -13.24
N THR A 389 23.11 2.22 -14.18
CA THR A 389 23.49 3.62 -14.01
C THR A 389 22.40 4.60 -14.44
N TYR A 390 21.37 4.13 -15.16
CA TYR A 390 20.27 4.94 -15.72
C TYR A 390 20.73 5.98 -16.76
N GLN A 391 22.03 6.00 -17.07
CA GLN A 391 22.63 6.94 -17.99
C GLN A 391 22.37 6.49 -19.42
N SER A 392 22.09 7.45 -20.29
CA SER A 392 22.02 7.20 -21.74
C SER A 392 23.40 7.24 -22.39
N VAL A 393 23.45 6.92 -23.68
CA VAL A 393 24.65 7.12 -24.52
C VAL A 393 25.12 8.59 -24.59
N VAL A 394 24.28 9.55 -24.18
CA VAL A 394 24.63 10.98 -24.14
C VAL A 394 25.03 11.37 -22.71
N PRO A 395 26.25 11.87 -22.49
CA PRO A 395 26.70 12.29 -21.16
C PRO A 395 25.73 13.29 -20.50
N LYS A 396 25.62 13.20 -19.17
CA LYS A 396 24.71 13.99 -18.31
C LYS A 396 23.21 13.70 -18.45
N ILE A 397 22.78 12.87 -19.40
CA ILE A 397 21.35 12.58 -19.61
C ILE A 397 21.01 11.19 -19.10
N PHE A 398 20.03 11.14 -18.20
CA PHE A 398 19.51 9.95 -17.53
C PHE A 398 18.02 9.80 -17.85
N PHE A 399 17.50 8.58 -17.74
CA PHE A 399 16.09 8.26 -17.94
C PHE A 399 15.57 7.42 -16.79
N ALA A 400 14.34 7.64 -16.34
CA ALA A 400 13.70 6.85 -15.29
C ALA A 400 12.17 6.84 -15.40
N GLY A 401 11.53 6.05 -14.56
CA GLY A 401 10.09 5.81 -14.52
C GLY A 401 9.59 5.15 -15.80
N ASP A 402 8.28 5.30 -16.05
CA ASP A 402 7.61 4.68 -17.19
C ASP A 402 8.22 5.05 -18.55
N TYR A 403 8.88 6.20 -18.67
CA TYR A 403 9.57 6.59 -19.91
C TYR A 403 10.70 5.60 -20.28
N ARG A 404 11.34 4.99 -19.26
CA ARG A 404 12.40 4.00 -19.40
C ARG A 404 11.86 2.57 -19.43
N THR A 405 10.95 2.25 -18.51
CA THR A 405 10.47 0.87 -18.27
C THR A 405 9.25 0.48 -19.11
N GLY A 406 8.57 1.46 -19.72
CA GLY A 406 7.17 1.31 -20.13
C GLY A 406 6.22 1.47 -18.95
N PRO A 407 4.89 1.50 -19.17
CA PRO A 407 3.91 1.70 -18.10
C PRO A 407 4.01 0.64 -16.99
N THR A 408 4.24 1.09 -15.76
CA THR A 408 4.34 0.26 -14.55
C THR A 408 3.34 0.73 -13.48
N THR A 409 3.49 0.28 -12.23
CA THR A 409 2.71 0.78 -11.10
C THR A 409 3.33 2.06 -10.52
N ILE A 410 2.52 2.89 -9.84
CA ILE A 410 3.00 4.14 -9.22
C ILE A 410 4.20 3.89 -8.29
N ILE A 411 4.16 2.83 -7.47
CA ILE A 411 5.21 2.56 -6.49
C ILE A 411 6.52 2.11 -7.14
N GLU A 412 6.45 1.42 -8.29
CA GLU A 412 7.63 1.09 -9.10
C GLU A 412 8.22 2.35 -9.74
N ALA A 413 7.39 3.25 -10.28
CA ALA A 413 7.85 4.53 -10.82
C ALA A 413 8.56 5.39 -9.74
N VAL A 414 8.04 5.41 -8.51
CA VAL A 414 8.71 6.05 -7.37
C VAL A 414 10.07 5.41 -7.12
N ALA A 415 10.15 4.09 -6.99
CA ALA A 415 11.42 3.38 -6.76
C ALA A 415 12.45 3.61 -7.86
N ASP A 416 12.01 3.64 -9.13
CA ASP A 416 12.86 3.91 -10.28
C ASP A 416 13.44 5.33 -10.25
N GLY A 417 12.60 6.32 -9.91
CA GLY A 417 13.03 7.71 -9.72
C GLY A 417 14.07 7.86 -8.61
N ARG A 418 13.89 7.18 -7.47
CA ARG A 418 14.85 7.19 -6.35
C ARG A 418 16.17 6.54 -6.72
N SER A 419 16.12 5.41 -7.43
CA SER A 419 17.30 4.73 -7.93
C SER A 419 18.10 5.63 -8.90
N ALA A 420 17.40 6.32 -9.80
CA ALA A 420 18.01 7.28 -10.71
C ALA A 420 18.63 8.48 -9.98
N ALA A 421 17.96 9.02 -8.96
CA ALA A 421 18.50 10.09 -8.11
C ALA A 421 19.82 9.69 -7.44
N GLN A 422 19.91 8.46 -6.94
CA GLN A 422 21.17 7.93 -6.42
C GLN A 422 22.24 7.93 -7.50
N GLN A 423 21.98 7.35 -8.69
CA GLN A 423 22.98 7.31 -9.76
C GLN A 423 23.43 8.70 -10.25
N ILE A 424 22.51 9.67 -10.31
CA ILE A 424 22.87 11.06 -10.63
C ILE A 424 23.77 11.66 -9.56
N ALA A 425 23.46 11.44 -8.27
CA ALA A 425 24.33 11.89 -7.19
C ALA A 425 25.72 11.26 -7.29
N ARG A 426 25.82 9.95 -7.60
CA ARG A 426 27.09 9.25 -7.86
C ARG A 426 27.89 9.88 -8.99
N PHE A 427 27.19 10.26 -10.05
CA PHE A 427 27.77 10.86 -11.25
C PHE A 427 28.31 12.28 -10.97
N LEU A 428 27.58 13.08 -10.21
CA LEU A 428 27.93 14.47 -9.91
C LEU A 428 28.98 14.61 -8.81
N ASP A 429 28.92 13.74 -7.81
CA ASP A 429 29.87 13.71 -6.71
C ASP A 429 30.27 12.24 -6.41
N PRO A 430 31.44 11.79 -6.90
CA PRO A 430 31.95 10.46 -6.60
C PRO A 430 32.12 10.17 -5.11
N ILE A 431 32.23 11.21 -4.26
CA ILE A 431 32.34 11.13 -2.80
C ILE A 431 30.97 11.19 -2.12
N ALA A 432 29.89 11.62 -2.80
CA ALA A 432 28.52 11.52 -2.27
C ALA A 432 28.10 10.06 -1.97
N ILE A 433 28.93 9.09 -2.37
CA ILE A 433 28.82 7.65 -2.10
C ILE A 433 29.88 7.13 -1.11
N ALA A 434 30.78 7.97 -0.61
CA ALA A 434 31.76 7.56 0.40
C ALA A 434 31.16 7.50 1.81
N VAL A 435 29.83 7.50 1.94
CA VAL A 435 29.20 6.83 3.07
C VAL A 435 29.07 5.37 2.66
N ASN A 436 30.13 4.62 2.92
CA ASN A 436 30.05 3.18 3.08
C ASN A 436 29.13 2.97 4.30
N VAL A 437 27.82 3.00 4.09
CA VAL A 437 26.87 2.72 5.18
C VAL A 437 26.99 1.22 5.40
N PRO A 438 27.56 0.77 6.52
CA PRO A 438 27.49 -0.64 6.84
C PRO A 438 26.00 -0.96 6.85
N GLU A 439 25.59 -2.04 6.18
CA GLU A 439 24.28 -2.65 6.40
C GLU A 439 24.17 -2.97 7.90
N TYR A 440 23.69 -1.99 8.68
CA TYR A 440 23.63 -2.10 10.12
C TYR A 440 22.38 -2.90 10.42
N HIS A 441 22.62 -4.16 10.74
CA HIS A 441 21.60 -5.05 11.24
C HIS A 441 21.63 -4.94 12.74
N GLU A 442 20.62 -4.29 13.31
CA GLU A 442 20.43 -4.31 14.76
C GLU A 442 19.65 -5.56 15.12
N ILE A 443 20.29 -6.44 15.88
CA ILE A 443 19.63 -7.58 16.51
C ILE A 443 19.40 -7.19 17.96
N VAL A 444 18.15 -6.85 18.28
CA VAL A 444 17.74 -6.59 19.66
C VAL A 444 17.18 -7.89 20.22
N THR A 445 17.98 -8.57 21.05
CA THR A 445 17.54 -9.78 21.73
C THR A 445 16.67 -9.44 22.92
N LEU A 446 15.38 -9.79 22.85
CA LEU A 446 14.46 -9.67 23.97
C LEU A 446 14.60 -10.91 24.86
N ARG A 447 15.22 -10.73 26.02
CA ARG A 447 15.37 -11.78 27.05
C ARG A 447 14.64 -11.41 28.32
N ARG A 448 14.29 -12.43 29.10
CA ARG A 448 14.17 -12.31 30.55
C ARG A 448 15.57 -11.98 31.09
N SER A 449 15.80 -10.81 31.68
CA SER A 449 17.03 -10.59 32.44
C SER A 449 16.76 -10.97 33.90
N SER A 450 17.56 -11.90 34.42
CA SER A 450 17.77 -12.08 35.86
C SER A 450 18.97 -11.27 36.36
N THR A 451 19.65 -10.54 35.47
CA THR A 451 20.79 -9.66 35.76
C THR A 451 20.38 -8.19 35.66
N PRO A 452 20.84 -7.31 36.59
CA PRO A 452 20.41 -5.91 36.70
C PRO A 452 20.67 -4.99 35.51
N ASP A 453 21.31 -5.47 34.43
CA ASP A 453 21.89 -4.58 33.41
C ASP A 453 21.00 -4.39 32.16
N ASN A 454 19.85 -5.09 32.07
CA ASN A 454 18.84 -4.92 31.02
C ASN A 454 17.49 -4.46 31.60
N VAL A 455 17.48 -3.29 32.24
CA VAL A 455 16.30 -2.73 32.90
C VAL A 455 15.36 -2.05 31.90
N GLY A 456 14.57 -2.85 31.19
CA GLY A 456 13.30 -2.41 30.63
C GLY A 456 12.17 -2.71 31.63
N GLN A 457 12.00 -1.82 32.60
CA GLN A 457 10.88 -1.73 33.55
C GLN A 457 10.49 -2.98 34.36
N ILE A 458 10.94 -2.96 35.61
CA ILE A 458 10.35 -3.65 36.75
C ILE A 458 8.86 -3.31 36.78
N ALA A 459 8.00 -4.32 36.57
CA ALA A 459 6.58 -4.18 36.87
C ALA A 459 6.42 -3.80 38.35
N LEU A 460 5.65 -2.76 38.62
CA LEU A 460 5.19 -2.35 39.95
C LEU A 460 4.40 -3.50 40.60
N GLU A 461 5.09 -4.55 41.07
CA GLU A 461 4.64 -5.66 41.93
C GLU A 461 5.66 -6.81 42.04
N GLY A 462 6.95 -6.59 41.74
CA GLY A 462 8.02 -7.51 42.16
C GLY A 462 8.19 -8.81 41.36
N GLU A 463 7.49 -8.97 40.23
CA GLU A 463 7.74 -10.03 39.26
C GLU A 463 8.65 -9.52 38.11
N LEU A 464 9.72 -10.25 37.83
CA LEU A 464 10.56 -10.03 36.65
C LEU A 464 9.71 -10.21 35.38
N ALA A 465 9.33 -9.12 34.73
CA ALA A 465 8.53 -9.17 33.50
C ALA A 465 9.33 -9.84 32.38
N ARG A 466 8.74 -10.85 31.75
CA ARG A 466 9.27 -11.41 30.51
C ARG A 466 9.12 -10.37 29.39
N ILE A 467 10.23 -10.03 28.72
CA ILE A 467 10.22 -9.10 27.59
C ILE A 467 9.97 -9.90 26.30
N TYR A 468 8.77 -9.79 25.74
CA TYR A 468 8.38 -10.32 24.44
C TYR A 468 7.31 -9.42 23.84
N HIS A 469 7.11 -9.45 22.50
CA HIS A 469 6.01 -8.68 21.93
C HIS A 469 4.67 -9.36 22.26
N ASN A 470 3.71 -8.59 22.76
CA ASN A 470 2.36 -9.07 22.92
C ASN A 470 1.59 -8.93 21.60
N MET A 471 0.88 -9.99 21.24
CA MET A 471 -0.24 -9.92 20.31
C MET A 471 -1.47 -9.46 21.08
N SER A 472 -2.40 -8.78 20.40
CA SER A 472 -3.69 -8.45 21.00
C SER A 472 -4.44 -9.73 21.40
N VAL A 473 -5.31 -9.62 22.39
CA VAL A 473 -6.23 -10.72 22.74
C VAL A 473 -7.06 -11.06 21.50
N ASP A 474 -7.23 -12.36 21.22
CA ASP A 474 -7.94 -12.84 20.03
C ASP A 474 -7.34 -12.37 18.68
N TYR A 475 -6.05 -12.04 18.59
CA TYR A 475 -5.39 -11.59 17.35
C TYR A 475 -5.58 -12.54 16.14
N ASP A 476 -5.81 -13.81 16.41
CA ASP A 476 -6.11 -14.86 15.44
C ASP A 476 -7.57 -14.79 14.93
N ARG A 477 -8.46 -14.11 15.66
CA ARG A 477 -9.90 -14.00 15.36
C ARG A 477 -10.33 -12.61 14.89
N ILE A 478 -9.45 -11.61 14.89
CA ILE A 478 -9.75 -10.27 14.37
C ILE A 478 -9.93 -10.35 12.84
N PRO A 479 -11.15 -10.13 12.31
CA PRO A 479 -11.37 -10.22 10.88
C PRO A 479 -10.71 -9.03 10.15
N ARG A 480 -10.33 -9.24 8.89
CA ARG A 480 -9.91 -8.14 8.02
C ARG A 480 -11.02 -7.08 7.96
N GLN A 481 -10.66 -5.83 8.18
CA GLN A 481 -11.58 -4.71 8.10
C GLN A 481 -11.86 -4.40 6.61
N GLU A 482 -13.14 -4.27 6.29
CA GLU A 482 -13.58 -3.87 4.95
C GLU A 482 -13.49 -2.34 4.82
N MET A 483 -12.96 -1.85 3.70
CA MET A 483 -12.93 -0.41 3.40
C MET A 483 -14.36 0.11 3.25
N PRO A 484 -14.79 1.10 4.06
CA PRO A 484 -16.04 1.80 3.83
C PRO A 484 -16.08 2.37 2.42
N LYS A 485 -17.14 2.05 1.67
CA LYS A 485 -17.27 2.41 0.26
C LYS A 485 -18.58 3.12 -0.02
N LEU A 486 -18.53 4.07 -0.94
CA LEU A 486 -19.72 4.72 -1.46
C LEU A 486 -20.62 3.69 -2.17
N GLN A 487 -21.93 3.76 -1.93
CA GLN A 487 -22.89 2.84 -2.52
C GLN A 487 -23.09 3.13 -4.01
N LYS A 488 -23.37 2.09 -4.81
CA LYS A 488 -23.52 2.22 -6.29
C LYS A 488 -24.40 3.40 -6.71
N LYS A 489 -25.56 3.56 -6.06
CA LYS A 489 -26.54 4.62 -6.37
C LYS A 489 -25.96 6.04 -6.22
N ASP A 490 -24.95 6.21 -5.38
CA ASP A 490 -24.33 7.49 -5.04
C ASP A 490 -23.01 7.69 -5.81
N ARG A 491 -22.58 6.74 -6.65
CA ARG A 491 -21.34 6.81 -7.44
C ARG A 491 -21.44 7.59 -8.75
N ARG A 492 -22.62 8.11 -9.12
CA ARG A 492 -22.73 8.94 -10.35
C ARG A 492 -22.06 10.29 -10.11
N GLY A 493 -20.91 10.48 -10.76
CA GLY A 493 -20.07 11.68 -10.64
C GLY A 493 -18.58 11.33 -10.63
N LEU A 494 -17.75 12.19 -11.23
CA LEU A 494 -16.31 11.94 -11.39
C LEU A 494 -15.48 12.22 -10.14
N PHE A 495 -15.98 13.08 -9.24
CA PHE A 495 -15.23 13.58 -8.08
C PHE A 495 -15.74 13.04 -6.74
N LEU A 496 -16.59 12.02 -6.78
CA LEU A 496 -17.11 11.36 -5.59
C LEU A 496 -16.21 10.17 -5.25
N GLU A 497 -15.32 10.34 -4.27
CA GLU A 497 -14.40 9.29 -3.83
C GLU A 497 -15.16 8.02 -3.43
N VAL A 498 -14.73 6.87 -3.93
CA VAL A 498 -15.37 5.58 -3.63
C VAL A 498 -14.94 5.07 -2.28
N ASN A 499 -13.64 5.07 -1.99
CA ASN A 499 -13.07 4.57 -0.74
C ASN A 499 -13.10 5.67 0.33
N GLN A 500 -13.98 5.53 1.32
CA GLN A 500 -14.31 6.58 2.30
C GLN A 500 -13.36 6.62 3.50
N GLY A 501 -12.32 5.77 3.53
CA GLY A 501 -11.34 5.70 4.61
C GLY A 501 -11.84 4.88 5.81
N TYR A 502 -10.90 4.44 6.65
CA TYR A 502 -11.21 3.77 7.91
C TYR A 502 -11.58 4.77 9.00
N THR A 503 -12.40 4.32 9.95
CA THR A 503 -12.45 4.93 11.28
C THR A 503 -11.20 4.59 12.09
N GLU A 504 -10.89 5.34 13.16
CA GLU A 504 -9.76 5.02 14.05
C GLU A 504 -9.86 3.59 14.60
N ALA A 505 -11.06 3.16 15.01
CA ALA A 505 -11.29 1.82 15.53
C ALA A 505 -11.00 0.73 14.49
N GLN A 506 -11.40 0.94 13.24
CA GLN A 506 -11.07 0.01 12.15
C GLN A 506 -9.57 0.01 11.84
N ALA A 507 -8.92 1.17 11.82
CA ALA A 507 -7.49 1.25 11.55
C ALA A 507 -6.66 0.53 12.61
N VAL A 508 -6.99 0.72 13.90
CA VAL A 508 -6.39 -0.01 15.03
C VAL A 508 -6.66 -1.50 14.90
N ALA A 509 -7.91 -1.91 14.70
CA ALA A 509 -8.27 -3.33 14.58
C ALA A 509 -7.57 -4.02 13.40
N GLU A 510 -7.49 -3.37 12.25
CA GLU A 510 -6.78 -3.92 11.09
C GLU A 510 -5.28 -4.04 11.33
N SER A 511 -4.71 -3.06 12.01
CA SER A 511 -3.28 -3.00 12.33
C SER A 511 -2.87 -4.03 13.39
N ASP A 512 -3.75 -4.32 14.35
CA ASP A 512 -3.56 -5.35 15.39
C ASP A 512 -3.43 -6.78 14.81
N ARG A 513 -3.82 -7.00 13.55
CA ARG A 513 -3.66 -8.29 12.85
C ARG A 513 -2.22 -8.57 12.43
N CYS A 514 -1.32 -7.59 12.53
CA CYS A 514 0.07 -7.69 12.08
C CYS A 514 0.82 -8.79 12.84
N LEU A 515 1.39 -9.77 12.12
CA LEU A 515 2.16 -10.87 12.73
C LEU A 515 3.58 -10.46 13.19
N LYS A 516 3.96 -9.19 13.02
CA LYS A 516 5.26 -8.64 13.47
C LYS A 516 6.46 -9.50 13.03
N CYS A 517 6.55 -9.83 11.73
CA CYS A 517 7.56 -10.79 11.24
C CYS A 517 9.04 -10.34 11.39
N ASN A 518 9.33 -9.17 12.00
CA ASN A 518 10.71 -8.77 12.35
C ASN A 518 11.15 -9.49 13.60
N PHE A 519 10.22 -10.11 14.31
CA PHE A 519 10.55 -10.94 15.43
C PHE A 519 10.81 -12.36 14.96
N ASN A 520 11.91 -12.95 15.41
CA ASN A 520 12.18 -14.37 15.27
C ASN A 520 12.30 -15.02 16.66
N ILE A 521 11.96 -16.30 16.74
CA ILE A 521 12.18 -17.13 17.90
C ILE A 521 13.62 -17.63 17.85
N GLU A 522 14.35 -17.50 18.95
CA GLU A 522 15.69 -18.07 19.13
C GLU A 522 15.66 -19.06 20.29
N ILE A 523 16.47 -20.11 20.21
CA ILE A 523 16.52 -21.17 21.22
C ILE A 523 17.94 -21.35 21.72
N ILE A 524 18.08 -21.27 23.04
CA ILE A 524 19.32 -21.44 23.77
C ILE A 524 19.35 -22.89 24.26
N GLY A 525 20.03 -23.75 23.51
CA GLY A 525 20.06 -25.19 23.75
C GLY A 525 20.54 -25.55 25.17
N GLU A 526 21.46 -24.79 25.74
CA GLU A 526 22.04 -25.00 27.07
C GLU A 526 21.03 -24.82 28.21
N LEU A 527 19.97 -24.05 27.98
CA LEU A 527 18.89 -23.83 28.96
C LEU A 527 17.72 -24.80 28.76
N CYS A 528 17.66 -25.50 27.63
CA CYS A 528 16.52 -26.34 27.29
C CYS A 528 16.54 -27.65 28.10
N ILE A 529 15.46 -27.91 28.83
CA ILE A 529 15.25 -29.16 29.58
C ILE A 529 14.42 -30.19 28.81
N ILE A 530 14.15 -29.95 27.52
CA ILE A 530 13.53 -30.91 26.60
C ILE A 530 12.13 -31.35 27.09
N CYS A 531 11.38 -30.42 27.68
CA CYS A 531 10.08 -30.73 28.31
C CYS A 531 8.89 -30.83 27.32
N GLY A 532 9.07 -30.47 26.05
CA GLY A 532 8.00 -30.50 25.03
C GLY A 532 6.98 -29.37 25.11
N GLY A 533 6.94 -28.56 26.19
CA GLY A 533 5.86 -27.58 26.38
C GLY A 533 5.72 -26.53 25.26
N CYS A 534 6.79 -26.21 24.54
CA CYS A 534 6.75 -25.33 23.38
C CYS A 534 6.06 -25.95 22.15
N VAL A 535 6.14 -27.28 21.98
CA VAL A 535 5.41 -28.06 20.98
C VAL A 535 3.93 -28.01 21.35
N ASP A 536 3.61 -28.39 22.59
CA ASP A 536 2.22 -28.48 23.10
C ASP A 536 1.43 -27.17 22.97
N VAL A 537 2.09 -26.02 23.15
CA VAL A 537 1.43 -24.71 23.15
C VAL A 537 1.37 -24.06 21.77
N CYS A 538 2.07 -24.62 20.76
CA CYS A 538 2.18 -24.00 19.45
C CYS A 538 0.85 -24.11 18.70
N PRO A 539 0.14 -22.99 18.43
CA PRO A 539 -1.19 -23.05 17.81
C PRO A 539 -1.13 -23.45 16.33
N MET A 540 0.04 -23.32 15.71
CA MET A 540 0.25 -23.63 14.29
C MET A 540 0.91 -24.99 14.08
N ASP A 541 1.28 -25.71 15.16
CA ASP A 541 2.01 -26.98 15.09
C ASP A 541 3.29 -26.89 14.23
N VAL A 542 4.04 -25.79 14.39
CA VAL A 542 5.28 -25.50 13.63
C VAL A 542 6.56 -25.75 14.42
N ILE A 543 6.44 -26.14 15.68
CA ILE A 543 7.57 -26.44 16.57
C ILE A 543 7.61 -27.94 16.75
N HIS A 544 8.73 -28.56 16.40
CA HIS A 544 8.90 -29.99 16.52
C HIS A 544 10.19 -30.32 17.25
N MET A 545 10.14 -31.39 18.04
CA MET A 545 11.31 -31.99 18.65
C MET A 545 11.47 -33.37 18.03
N VAL A 546 12.61 -33.64 17.40
CA VAL A 546 12.90 -34.90 16.68
C VAL A 546 14.19 -35.53 17.21
N ASP A 547 14.31 -36.85 17.12
CA ASP A 547 15.54 -37.53 17.51
C ASP A 547 16.64 -37.18 16.50
N MET A 548 17.84 -36.89 16.98
CA MET A 548 18.98 -36.53 16.12
C MET A 548 19.29 -37.59 15.06
N SER A 549 18.96 -38.86 15.29
CA SER A 549 19.17 -39.93 14.31
C SER A 549 18.22 -39.92 13.12
N ASP A 550 17.14 -39.14 13.19
CA ASP A 550 16.22 -38.96 12.07
C ASP A 550 16.70 -37.85 11.12
N ILE A 551 17.72 -37.06 11.47
CA ILE A 551 18.31 -36.04 10.59
C ILE A 551 19.35 -36.71 9.67
N VAL A 552 19.18 -36.58 8.35
CA VAL A 552 20.16 -37.11 7.38
C VAL A 552 21.28 -36.09 7.10
N ASP A 553 22.46 -36.59 6.71
CA ASP A 553 23.72 -35.82 6.55
C ASP A 553 23.67 -34.68 5.51
N ASP A 554 22.62 -34.58 4.69
CA ASP A 554 22.38 -33.47 3.75
C ASP A 554 21.49 -32.35 4.35
N GLY A 555 21.13 -32.47 5.64
CA GLY A 555 20.26 -31.52 6.33
C GLY A 555 18.77 -31.73 6.06
N ALA A 556 18.36 -32.73 5.28
CA ALA A 556 16.95 -33.05 5.10
C ALA A 556 16.37 -33.76 6.35
N ILE A 557 15.12 -33.48 6.68
CA ILE A 557 14.39 -34.17 7.75
C ILE A 557 13.29 -35.02 7.10
N PRO A 558 13.39 -36.36 7.12
CA PRO A 558 12.31 -37.24 6.71
C PRO A 558 11.12 -37.08 7.68
N GLY A 559 9.91 -37.17 7.13
CA GLY A 559 8.60 -36.96 7.80
C GLY A 559 8.61 -36.84 9.33
N VAL A 560 8.24 -35.65 9.81
CA VAL A 560 8.26 -35.29 11.23
C VAL A 560 7.27 -36.13 12.03
N GLY A 561 7.77 -37.06 12.82
CA GLY A 561 7.03 -37.71 13.90
C GLY A 561 7.68 -37.33 15.22
N GLU A 562 6.88 -37.03 16.24
CA GLU A 562 7.41 -36.77 17.58
C GLU A 562 8.17 -38.01 18.08
N ALA A 563 9.43 -37.82 18.48
CA ALA A 563 10.24 -38.93 18.96
C ALA A 563 9.72 -39.42 20.32
N LYS A 564 9.52 -40.74 20.44
CA LYS A 564 9.05 -41.37 21.69
C LYS A 564 10.17 -41.57 22.72
N LYS A 565 11.43 -41.45 22.29
CA LYS A 565 12.66 -41.55 23.09
C LYS A 565 13.74 -40.67 22.44
N TRP A 566 14.64 -40.13 23.26
CA TRP A 566 15.67 -39.16 22.87
C TRP A 566 17.08 -39.72 23.11
N ASP A 567 17.31 -40.95 22.69
CA ASP A 567 18.48 -41.74 23.12
C ASP A 567 19.81 -41.16 22.57
N LYS A 568 19.76 -40.34 21.51
CA LYS A 568 20.92 -39.72 20.85
C LYS A 568 20.91 -38.19 20.85
N GLY A 569 20.07 -37.58 21.69
CA GLY A 569 19.86 -36.14 21.72
C GLY A 569 18.68 -35.70 20.86
N VAL A 570 18.34 -34.42 20.95
CA VAL A 570 17.13 -33.84 20.37
C VAL A 570 17.50 -32.68 19.45
N ALA A 571 17.00 -32.73 18.23
CA ALA A 571 16.94 -31.56 17.39
C ALA A 571 15.63 -30.83 17.59
N PHE A 572 15.73 -29.52 17.77
CA PHE A 572 14.58 -28.64 17.73
C PHE A 572 14.44 -28.10 16.31
N PHE A 573 13.23 -28.16 15.78
CA PHE A 573 12.88 -27.60 14.49
C PHE A 573 11.73 -26.59 14.63
N LEU A 574 11.86 -25.45 13.96
CA LEU A 574 10.82 -24.45 13.82
C LEU A 574 10.57 -24.22 12.33
N ASP A 575 9.34 -24.45 11.86
CA ASP A 575 8.91 -23.93 10.56
C ASP A 575 8.71 -22.41 10.68
N GLU A 576 9.79 -21.71 10.38
CA GLU A 576 9.90 -20.25 10.32
C GLU A 576 8.87 -19.62 9.36
N THR A 577 8.46 -20.33 8.31
CA THR A 577 7.57 -19.80 7.27
C THR A 577 6.12 -19.77 7.72
N ALA A 578 5.70 -20.79 8.48
CA ALA A 578 4.36 -20.92 9.04
C ALA A 578 4.23 -20.31 10.46
N CYS A 579 5.34 -20.03 11.14
CA CYS A 579 5.32 -19.41 12.46
C CYS A 579 4.68 -18.00 12.44
N ILE A 580 3.66 -17.81 13.28
CA ILE A 580 2.91 -16.55 13.44
C ILE A 580 3.45 -15.63 14.54
N ARG A 581 4.60 -15.96 15.13
CA ARG A 581 5.30 -15.16 16.17
C ARG A 581 4.43 -14.81 17.39
N CYS A 582 3.52 -15.69 17.81
CA CYS A 582 2.58 -15.43 18.91
C CYS A 582 3.20 -15.37 20.32
N ALA A 583 4.51 -15.65 20.46
CA ALA A 583 5.23 -15.75 21.74
C ALA A 583 4.75 -16.82 22.73
N LEU A 584 3.72 -17.62 22.43
CA LEU A 584 3.18 -18.62 23.36
C LEU A 584 4.23 -19.65 23.82
N CYS A 585 5.15 -20.05 22.94
CA CYS A 585 6.26 -20.94 23.29
C CYS A 585 7.23 -20.33 24.33
N ILE A 586 7.46 -19.02 24.28
CA ILE A 586 8.29 -18.29 25.25
C ILE A 586 7.56 -18.21 26.59
N ILE A 587 6.25 -17.91 26.56
CA ILE A 587 5.41 -17.89 27.77
C ILE A 587 5.35 -19.27 28.42
N ARG A 588 5.33 -20.34 27.62
CA ARG A 588 5.25 -21.70 28.15
C ARG A 588 6.58 -22.25 28.65
N CYS A 589 7.71 -21.76 28.15
CA CYS A 589 9.04 -22.27 28.46
C CYS A 589 9.39 -22.02 29.95
N PRO A 590 9.64 -23.07 30.76
CA PRO A 590 9.90 -22.90 32.19
C PRO A 590 11.32 -22.42 32.50
N THR A 591 12.27 -22.57 31.57
CA THR A 591 13.69 -22.23 31.74
C THR A 591 14.13 -21.02 30.94
N ASP A 592 13.20 -20.39 30.21
CA ASP A 592 13.45 -19.30 29.26
C ASP A 592 14.52 -19.65 28.20
N ALA A 593 14.62 -20.94 27.87
CA ALA A 593 15.42 -21.44 26.76
C ALA A 593 14.94 -20.96 25.39
N ILE A 594 13.74 -20.38 25.31
CA ILE A 594 13.18 -19.81 24.10
C ILE A 594 13.06 -18.31 24.31
N THR A 595 13.69 -17.54 23.43
CA THR A 595 13.72 -16.08 23.43
C THR A 595 13.18 -15.54 22.11
N MET A 596 13.04 -14.22 22.02
CA MET A 596 12.65 -13.57 20.78
C MET A 596 13.63 -12.47 20.43
N ASN A 597 14.11 -12.48 19.20
CA ASN A 597 14.97 -11.43 18.69
C ASN A 597 14.17 -10.56 17.74
N ARG A 598 14.30 -9.25 17.89
CA ARG A 598 13.84 -8.29 16.89
C ARG A 598 14.98 -8.02 15.93
N TYR A 599 14.69 -8.14 14.65
CA TYR A 599 15.59 -7.82 13.55
C TYR A 599 15.13 -6.51 12.92
N GLY A 600 16.01 -5.52 12.96
CA GLY A 600 15.89 -4.28 12.20
C GLY A 600 16.98 -4.24 11.15
N ALA A 601 16.59 -4.01 9.90
CA ALA A 601 17.53 -3.56 8.88
C ALA A 601 17.50 -2.03 8.90
N VAL A 602 18.61 -1.39 9.30
CA VAL A 602 18.73 0.06 9.14
C VAL A 602 19.00 0.33 7.68
N MET A 603 17.94 0.69 6.96
CA MET A 603 18.07 1.19 5.60
C MET A 603 18.68 2.60 5.65
N PRO A 604 19.57 2.96 4.71
CA PRO A 604 20.10 4.31 4.67
C PRO A 604 18.96 5.31 4.43
N SER A 605 18.64 6.11 5.45
CA SER A 605 17.99 7.40 5.25
C SER A 605 18.97 8.31 4.52
N ILE A 606 18.46 9.07 3.56
CA ILE A 606 19.28 9.99 2.78
C ILE A 606 19.57 11.21 3.64
N GLY A 607 20.84 11.37 4.04
CA GLY A 607 21.35 12.51 4.80
C GLY A 607 21.60 12.23 6.28
N LYS A 608 22.34 13.13 6.96
CA LYS A 608 22.97 12.93 8.28
C LYS A 608 22.03 12.73 9.48
N THR A 609 20.76 12.41 9.26
CA THR A 609 19.87 11.89 10.30
C THR A 609 19.62 10.43 10.00
N LEU A 610 20.10 9.57 10.90
CA LEU A 610 19.61 8.20 11.07
C LEU A 610 18.06 8.19 10.99
N PRO A 611 17.44 7.10 10.50
CA PRO A 611 16.00 6.94 10.64
C PRO A 611 15.63 7.10 12.12
N LYS A 612 14.53 7.82 12.39
CA LYS A 612 13.89 7.98 13.70
C LYS A 612 13.67 6.64 14.44
N GLU A 613 13.77 5.52 13.71
CA GLU A 613 13.80 4.14 14.21
C GLU A 613 14.91 3.87 15.24
N SER A 614 15.98 4.67 15.30
CA SER A 614 17.05 4.52 16.29
C SER A 614 16.87 5.35 17.57
N ILE A 615 15.86 6.22 17.67
CA ILE A 615 15.70 7.11 18.83
C ILE A 615 14.35 6.95 19.55
N ASP A 616 13.27 6.50 18.91
CA ASP A 616 11.94 6.53 19.54
C ASP A 616 11.18 5.20 19.63
N ASP A 617 11.82 4.04 19.41
CA ASP A 617 11.25 2.75 19.84
C ASP A 617 11.58 2.40 21.30
N GLU A 618 12.38 3.23 21.99
CA GLU A 618 12.35 3.27 23.46
C GLU A 618 10.96 3.69 23.99
N ILE A 619 10.12 4.35 23.18
CA ILE A 619 8.74 4.70 23.57
C ILE A 619 7.83 3.44 23.70
N HIS A 620 8.28 2.28 23.24
CA HIS A 620 7.60 0.99 23.51
C HIS A 620 8.35 0.05 24.46
N LEU A 621 9.52 0.46 24.97
CA LEU A 621 10.06 -0.10 26.22
C LEU A 621 9.37 0.48 27.46
N ASP A 622 8.47 1.46 27.30
CA ASP A 622 7.50 1.83 28.32
C ASP A 622 6.37 0.77 28.40
N LEU A 623 6.74 -0.39 28.95
CA LEU A 623 5.84 -1.49 29.35
C LEU A 623 4.71 -1.03 30.29
N THR A 624 4.75 0.20 30.81
CA THR A 624 3.62 0.81 31.54
C THR A 624 2.39 1.12 30.67
N ILE A 625 2.52 1.28 29.35
CA ILE A 625 1.34 1.50 28.47
C ILE A 625 0.52 0.22 28.33
N GLY A 626 1.18 -0.95 28.34
CA GLY A 626 0.51 -2.25 28.46
C GLY A 626 -0.19 -2.44 29.80
N ALA A 627 0.44 -1.99 30.90
CA ALA A 627 -0.17 -2.02 32.23
C ALA A 627 -1.38 -1.08 32.36
N LYS A 628 -1.39 0.08 31.68
CA LYS A 628 -2.58 0.96 31.61
C LYS A 628 -3.68 0.40 30.70
N LYS A 629 -3.33 -0.36 29.64
CA LYS A 629 -4.33 -1.05 28.79
C LYS A 629 -5.03 -2.20 29.51
N ALA A 630 -4.43 -2.78 30.56
CA ALA A 630 -5.10 -3.73 31.46
C ALA A 630 -6.16 -3.08 32.37
N ALA A 631 -6.23 -1.74 32.41
CA ALA A 631 -7.20 -0.98 33.21
C ALA A 631 -8.17 -0.12 32.36
N ARG A 632 -8.47 -0.52 31.11
CA ARG A 632 -9.64 0.01 30.42
C ARG A 632 -10.90 -0.66 30.99
N PRO A 633 -11.90 0.07 31.52
CA PRO A 633 -13.23 -0.49 31.67
C PRO A 633 -13.67 -0.95 30.27
N LEU A 634 -14.02 -2.23 30.16
CA LEU A 634 -14.62 -2.80 28.96
C LEU A 634 -15.75 -1.87 28.47
N PRO A 635 -15.81 -1.49 27.19
CA PRO A 635 -17.11 -1.12 26.63
C PRO A 635 -17.97 -2.37 26.74
N LEU A 636 -19.01 -2.30 27.58
CA LEU A 636 -20.03 -3.34 27.68
C LEU A 636 -20.53 -3.64 26.27
N TYR A 637 -20.20 -4.83 25.78
CA TYR A 637 -20.77 -5.39 24.58
C TYR A 637 -22.28 -5.41 24.73
N ASP A 638 -22.99 -4.60 23.94
CA ASP A 638 -24.45 -4.64 23.84
C ASP A 638 -24.84 -5.68 22.77
N PRO A 639 -25.33 -6.88 23.17
CA PRO A 639 -25.73 -7.91 22.22
C PRO A 639 -26.90 -7.49 21.31
N ALA A 640 -27.58 -6.36 21.57
CA ALA A 640 -28.60 -5.81 20.68
C ALA A 640 -28.05 -5.20 19.38
N LEU A 641 -26.73 -4.94 19.30
CA LEU A 641 -26.08 -4.33 18.13
C LEU A 641 -25.47 -5.36 17.16
N ALA A 642 -25.56 -6.65 17.45
CA ALA A 642 -25.14 -7.71 16.53
C ALA A 642 -26.19 -7.91 15.41
N ALA A 643 -25.79 -7.68 14.16
CA ALA A 643 -26.64 -7.92 12.99
C ALA A 643 -27.08 -9.40 12.96
N GLY A 644 -28.38 -9.64 13.15
CA GLY A 644 -28.98 -10.99 13.14
C GLY A 644 -29.50 -11.51 14.48
N TYR A 645 -29.41 -10.75 15.58
CA TYR A 645 -30.02 -11.15 16.85
C TYR A 645 -31.55 -11.16 16.75
N LYS A 646 -32.16 -12.35 16.80
CA LYS A 646 -33.59 -12.52 17.06
C LYS A 646 -33.76 -12.90 18.53
N PRO A 647 -34.54 -12.15 19.33
CA PRO A 647 -34.78 -12.50 20.72
C PRO A 647 -35.46 -13.88 20.76
N ILE A 648 -34.91 -14.78 21.56
CA ILE A 648 -35.54 -16.07 21.85
C ILE A 648 -36.82 -15.75 22.62
N THR A 649 -37.96 -15.79 21.94
CA THR A 649 -39.26 -15.82 22.61
C THR A 649 -39.32 -17.13 23.39
N SER A 650 -39.26 -17.05 24.72
CA SER A 650 -39.48 -18.17 25.62
C SER A 650 -40.93 -18.64 25.50
N GLY A 651 -41.20 -19.50 24.52
CA GLY A 651 -42.40 -20.32 24.44
C GLY A 651 -42.38 -21.36 25.56
N GLY A 652 -43.50 -21.46 26.27
CA GLY A 652 -43.60 -22.12 27.57
C GLY A 652 -43.24 -23.60 27.59
N ILE A 653 -42.76 -24.02 28.75
CA ILE A 653 -42.79 -25.41 29.21
C ILE A 653 -43.53 -25.43 30.54
N ASN A 654 -44.74 -26.00 30.50
CA ASN A 654 -45.50 -26.44 31.66
C ASN A 654 -44.76 -27.59 32.36
N GLY A 655 -44.71 -27.58 33.70
CA GLY A 655 -44.22 -28.70 34.50
C GLY A 655 -44.51 -28.52 35.99
N ASN A 656 -45.61 -29.09 36.45
CA ASN A 656 -46.11 -29.17 37.83
C ASN A 656 -45.06 -29.56 38.90
N GLY A 657 -45.16 -28.95 40.09
CA GLY A 657 -44.57 -29.47 41.34
C GLY A 657 -45.00 -28.64 42.55
N LYS A 658 -45.84 -29.23 43.41
CA LYS A 658 -46.56 -28.62 44.56
C LYS A 658 -45.68 -28.40 45.81
N ASN A 659 -46.27 -27.60 46.74
CA ASN A 659 -46.01 -27.42 48.19
C ASN A 659 -45.07 -26.24 48.54
N GLY A 660 -45.38 -25.30 49.43
CA GLY A 660 -46.55 -25.07 50.29
C GLY A 660 -46.33 -23.87 51.23
N HIS A 661 -47.43 -23.26 51.66
CA HIS A 661 -47.66 -22.42 52.85
C HIS A 661 -47.14 -20.98 53.00
N ASN A 662 -48.15 -20.10 53.20
CA ASN A 662 -48.32 -18.98 54.16
C ASN A 662 -47.26 -17.85 54.15
N GLY A 663 -47.61 -16.56 54.16
CA GLY A 663 -48.87 -15.84 54.33
C GLY A 663 -48.56 -14.36 54.61
N ASN A 664 -49.57 -13.49 54.45
CA ASN A 664 -49.67 -12.07 54.84
C ASN A 664 -48.68 -11.09 54.16
N GLY A 665 -49.05 -10.00 53.51
CA GLY A 665 -50.27 -9.20 53.56
C GLY A 665 -49.92 -7.78 54.00
N HIS A 666 -49.95 -6.79 53.09
CA HIS A 666 -50.68 -5.53 53.29
C HIS A 666 -50.59 -4.57 52.08
N ARG A 667 -51.67 -3.80 51.94
CA ARG A 667 -52.09 -2.90 50.85
C ARG A 667 -51.42 -1.52 50.98
N GLY A 668 -51.33 -0.80 49.84
CA GLY A 668 -50.85 0.60 49.68
C GLY A 668 -51.73 1.67 50.34
N PRO A 669 -52.09 2.81 49.69
CA PRO A 669 -51.59 3.42 48.43
C PRO A 669 -51.51 4.98 48.48
N GLY A 670 -51.27 5.61 47.32
CA GLY A 670 -51.71 7.00 46.99
C GLY A 670 -50.60 8.06 47.03
N SER A 671 -50.65 9.17 46.29
CA SER A 671 -51.50 9.64 45.18
C SER A 671 -50.97 11.04 44.79
N GLU A 672 -50.93 11.33 43.49
CA GLU A 672 -51.38 12.59 42.85
C GLU A 672 -50.66 13.97 43.06
N VAL A 673 -50.25 14.55 41.90
CA VAL A 673 -50.80 15.79 41.30
C VAL A 673 -50.04 17.15 41.38
N LEU A 674 -49.71 17.61 40.15
CA LEU A 674 -49.78 18.96 39.50
C LEU A 674 -48.89 20.16 39.89
N ALA A 675 -48.09 20.55 38.88
CA ALA A 675 -48.11 21.82 38.10
C ALA A 675 -47.76 23.18 38.74
N GLY A 676 -47.02 24.00 37.94
CA GLY A 676 -47.29 25.45 37.88
C GLY A 676 -46.11 26.42 37.72
N THR A 677 -45.77 26.72 36.47
CA THR A 677 -45.54 28.08 35.89
C THR A 677 -44.45 29.05 36.38
N GLN A 678 -43.49 29.30 35.46
CA GLN A 678 -43.11 30.56 34.80
C GLN A 678 -42.82 31.86 35.58
N HIS A 679 -41.62 32.42 35.35
CA HIS A 679 -41.32 33.71 34.65
C HIS A 679 -40.24 34.57 35.34
N GLY A 680 -39.36 35.17 34.52
CA GLY A 680 -38.67 36.42 34.83
C GLY A 680 -37.14 36.39 34.75
N ALA A 681 -36.59 36.74 33.59
CA ALA A 681 -35.27 37.39 33.46
C ALA A 681 -35.49 38.92 33.34
N PRO A 682 -34.49 39.80 33.15
CA PRO A 682 -33.04 39.75 33.41
C PRO A 682 -32.55 41.02 34.16
N SER A 683 -31.25 41.16 34.47
CA SER A 683 -30.42 42.35 34.13
C SER A 683 -29.12 42.48 34.93
N ASP A 684 -28.06 42.77 34.17
CA ASP A 684 -26.99 43.76 34.39
C ASP A 684 -25.71 43.49 35.23
N GLN A 685 -24.60 43.60 34.48
CA GLN A 685 -23.41 44.44 34.72
C GLN A 685 -22.64 44.33 36.04
N SER A 686 -21.38 43.87 35.95
CA SER A 686 -20.20 44.75 35.79
C SER A 686 -18.90 44.15 36.37
N THR A 687 -17.88 44.15 35.52
CA THR A 687 -16.46 44.51 35.76
C THR A 687 -15.66 43.99 36.97
N ARG A 688 -14.45 43.54 36.60
CA ARG A 688 -13.10 43.95 37.09
C ARG A 688 -12.26 42.92 37.88
N LYS A 689 -11.15 42.59 37.21
CA LYS A 689 -9.73 42.70 37.65
C LYS A 689 -9.08 41.59 38.51
N GLU A 690 -8.04 41.04 37.86
CA GLU A 690 -6.63 40.96 38.28
C GLU A 690 -6.15 39.88 39.28
N LYS A 691 -5.09 39.21 38.80
CA LYS A 691 -3.83 38.76 39.43
C LYS A 691 -3.76 37.36 40.05
N ALA A 692 -3.05 36.51 39.30
CA ALA A 692 -1.77 35.90 39.66
C ALA A 692 -1.62 35.29 41.06
N HIS A 693 -1.47 33.97 41.08
CA HIS A 693 -0.20 33.34 41.46
C HIS A 693 0.00 32.03 40.71
#